data_AF-A0A9N8DTR1-F1
#
_entry.id   AF-A0A9N8DTR1-F1
#
_cell.length_a   1.000
_cell.length_b   1.000
_cell.length_c   1.000
_cell.angle_alpha   90.00
_cell.angle_beta   90.00
_cell.angle_gamma   90.00
#
_symmetry.space_group_name_H-M   'P 1'
#
loop_
_entity.id
_entity.type
_entity.pdbx_description
1 polymer ?
#
loop_
_entity_poly.entity_id
_entity_poly.type
_entity_poly.pdbx_seq_one_letter_code
_entity_poly.pdbx_strand_id
1 'polypeptide(L)'
;MTLPTKHPRQRGGMKGIRATSVLWAVIVAGIVWSAIREVNRSHRDDRDAMTNENSLLATPDEVLQRLLQQSSNSNGEQQQQQQQQPVSSSSKAVVVSSEKEIVHTTTTTNVMVVAYNASSEEQLFSLVENQIAEFHNAQDPKGVGTRQPVVLRGVWEPPSDSWKSERAFLKAYSTIPYYIKDKYVQVKDETCVAQFGDLWNFIAGNKTHPRKSLLAFTNDKENRALFGQAGEKLPFDIPPVVQHIDSFSILSTMTKGQSHEFHKHGESWIAQAVGYKVWWFLPPTAKRPVKVNACDYLNGKEPLPKGAIKTTIQGPGDVIWFPHDYYHATCSLSEWTVGIGRQLGPRIRQNFKDLPLTIDNTDRTAVEKTLQRCSGEGSNTLLSRRNLDSSNAAKDKDWKWYGGDVNKYYNDLENDHKRNPNDVASYAVHRWLGDKRSTETHYELIHEGILKHYQKSTKTSAESAPLEVLDAGCGLGSALMWMEAKQPAWKLQGRTLSEEQAKFIQTTLPTHRFQIKLDSYDNIINDDTPTLDVIYSIEAAIHSTDMQKTLRAWATRLKPKHGMVVLIDDFLQPGASRDDEDVDLFARSWLANSLYTVTEMNQMARRVGLTLVESRDLLAEYRVVELNYRNKVPSLDPDKQKNHQGWMGSKYRQKLTVEGKIGYNMVIFRKM
;
A
#
# COMPACT_ATOMS: atom_id res chain seq x y z
N MET A 1 5.62 86.78 -16.34
CA MET A 1 6.71 85.80 -16.54
C MET A 1 6.06 84.52 -17.09
N THR A 2 5.58 84.34 -18.32
CA THR A 2 5.98 84.68 -19.70
C THR A 2 7.29 84.07 -20.21
N LEU A 3 7.11 83.17 -21.21
CA LEU A 3 7.99 82.67 -22.30
C LEU A 3 8.46 81.20 -22.20
N PRO A 4 8.64 80.47 -23.33
CA PRO A 4 7.69 80.35 -24.45
C PRO A 4 7.59 78.94 -25.10
N THR A 5 6.51 78.78 -25.84
CA THR A 5 6.21 77.80 -26.89
C THR A 5 7.18 77.82 -28.08
N LYS A 6 7.44 76.65 -28.71
CA LYS A 6 7.72 76.54 -30.15
C LYS A 6 7.16 75.22 -30.73
N HIS A 7 6.20 75.36 -31.66
CA HIS A 7 5.98 74.42 -32.76
C HIS A 7 6.85 74.84 -33.97
N PRO A 8 7.11 73.92 -34.91
CA PRO A 8 6.53 74.14 -36.23
C PRO A 8 5.88 72.90 -36.88
N ARG A 9 5.14 73.23 -37.94
CA ARG A 9 4.19 72.44 -38.75
C ARG A 9 4.85 71.57 -39.84
N GLN A 10 4.17 70.47 -40.14
CA GLN A 10 3.78 69.86 -41.44
C GLN A 10 4.79 69.77 -42.62
N ARG A 11 4.91 68.59 -43.24
CA ARG A 11 4.18 68.15 -44.47
C ARG A 11 4.71 66.82 -45.05
N GLY A 12 3.80 66.05 -45.67
CA GLY A 12 4.05 64.91 -46.56
C GLY A 12 3.84 63.56 -45.85
N GLY A 13 2.83 62.71 -46.12
CA GLY A 13 1.99 62.54 -47.29
C GLY A 13 2.36 61.21 -47.97
N MET A 14 1.67 60.11 -47.64
CA MET A 14 1.39 59.03 -48.60
C MET A 14 0.28 58.10 -48.12
N LYS A 15 -0.51 57.68 -49.10
CA LYS A 15 -1.77 56.94 -49.04
C LYS A 15 -1.53 55.44 -48.82
N GLY A 16 -2.53 54.79 -48.20
CA GLY A 16 -2.93 53.42 -48.52
C GLY A 16 -2.84 52.45 -47.34
N ILE A 17 -3.99 51.96 -46.89
CA ILE A 17 -4.42 50.55 -47.06
C ILE A 17 -5.82 50.38 -46.44
N ARG A 18 -6.68 49.71 -47.22
CA ARG A 18 -8.05 49.31 -46.91
C ARG A 18 -8.05 48.05 -46.03
N ALA A 19 -9.14 47.91 -45.27
CA ALA A 19 -9.86 46.66 -44.99
C ALA A 19 -9.09 45.50 -44.33
N THR A 20 -8.96 45.52 -43.00
CA THR A 20 -8.71 44.30 -42.19
C THR A 20 -9.58 44.16 -40.94
N SER A 21 -10.44 45.15 -40.63
CA SER A 21 -11.19 45.14 -39.36
C SER A 21 -12.50 44.33 -39.36
N VAL A 22 -12.97 43.86 -40.52
CA VAL A 22 -14.20 43.04 -40.60
C VAL A 22 -13.89 41.53 -40.61
N LEU A 23 -12.69 41.12 -41.03
CA LEU A 23 -12.29 39.71 -41.09
C LEU A 23 -11.95 39.13 -39.70
N TRP A 24 -11.45 39.97 -38.78
CA TRP A 24 -11.16 39.55 -37.41
C TRP A 24 -12.42 39.31 -36.56
N ALA A 25 -13.50 40.07 -36.78
CA ALA A 25 -14.76 39.88 -36.06
C ALA A 25 -15.49 38.58 -36.48
N VAL A 26 -15.36 38.16 -37.74
CA VAL A 26 -15.96 36.92 -38.26
C VAL A 26 -15.20 35.67 -37.78
N ILE A 27 -13.87 35.76 -37.64
CA ILE A 27 -13.03 34.65 -37.16
C ILE A 27 -13.23 34.42 -35.65
N VAL A 28 -13.32 35.48 -34.85
CA VAL A 28 -13.57 35.35 -33.40
C VAL A 28 -15.00 34.85 -33.12
N ALA A 29 -16.00 35.28 -33.89
CA ALA A 29 -17.37 34.77 -33.78
C ALA A 29 -17.48 33.29 -34.20
N GLY A 30 -16.71 32.84 -35.20
CA GLY A 30 -16.66 31.45 -35.63
C GLY A 30 -16.04 30.50 -34.61
N ILE A 31 -15.00 30.96 -33.90
CA ILE A 31 -14.31 30.16 -32.86
C ILE A 31 -15.20 30.01 -31.60
N VAL A 32 -15.92 31.07 -31.21
CA VAL A 32 -16.87 31.02 -30.08
C VAL A 32 -18.08 30.14 -30.41
N TRP A 33 -18.57 30.16 -31.66
CA TRP A 33 -19.68 29.30 -32.08
C TRP A 33 -19.31 27.81 -32.16
N SER A 34 -18.07 27.49 -32.54
CA SER A 34 -17.61 26.09 -32.59
C SER A 34 -17.43 25.49 -31.19
N ALA A 35 -16.96 26.28 -30.22
CA ALA A 35 -16.83 25.83 -28.83
C ALA A 35 -18.18 25.59 -28.13
N ILE A 36 -19.20 26.40 -28.43
CA ILE A 36 -20.57 26.22 -27.89
C ILE A 36 -21.26 24.99 -28.53
N ARG A 37 -20.87 24.61 -29.76
CA ARG A 37 -21.43 23.44 -30.46
C ARG A 37 -20.85 22.12 -29.97
N GLU A 38 -19.61 22.10 -29.50
CA GLU A 38 -18.95 20.94 -28.90
C GLU A 38 -19.50 20.63 -27.48
N VAL A 39 -19.76 21.68 -26.68
CA VAL A 39 -20.33 21.55 -25.32
C VAL A 39 -21.81 21.12 -25.35
N ASN A 40 -22.58 21.51 -26.37
CA ASN A 40 -23.96 21.06 -26.52
C ASN A 40 -24.09 19.65 -27.12
N ARG A 41 -23.03 19.11 -27.74
CA ARG A 41 -23.01 17.71 -28.20
C ARG A 41 -22.85 16.73 -27.04
N SER A 42 -21.98 17.05 -26.06
CA SER A 42 -21.81 16.20 -24.88
C SER A 42 -23.01 16.19 -23.91
N HIS A 43 -23.97 17.12 -24.07
CA HIS A 43 -25.22 17.13 -23.30
C HIS A 43 -26.42 16.50 -24.02
N ARG A 44 -26.31 16.15 -25.31
CA ARG A 44 -27.34 15.37 -26.02
C ARG A 44 -27.10 13.87 -25.95
N ASP A 45 -25.85 13.42 -25.93
CA ASP A 45 -25.52 12.00 -25.90
C ASP A 45 -25.89 11.31 -24.57
N ASP A 46 -26.18 12.08 -23.50
CA ASP A 46 -26.65 11.56 -22.21
C ASP A 46 -28.20 11.53 -22.06
N ARG A 47 -28.98 12.06 -23.03
CA ARG A 47 -30.46 11.98 -23.00
C ARG A 47 -31.04 10.81 -23.79
N ASP A 48 -30.30 10.24 -24.72
CA ASP A 48 -30.79 9.16 -25.60
C ASP A 48 -30.47 7.75 -25.05
N ALA A 49 -29.83 7.64 -23.87
CA ALA A 49 -29.55 6.37 -23.19
C ALA A 49 -30.62 5.95 -22.16
N MET A 50 -31.74 6.68 -22.06
CA MET A 50 -32.82 6.41 -21.10
C MET A 50 -34.22 6.34 -21.76
N THR A 51 -34.38 5.57 -22.83
CA THR A 51 -35.71 5.03 -23.23
C THR A 51 -35.55 3.88 -24.21
N ASN A 52 -35.48 2.63 -23.72
CA ASN A 52 -36.05 1.44 -24.39
C ASN A 52 -35.76 0.17 -23.58
N GLU A 53 -36.62 -0.15 -22.62
CA GLU A 53 -36.90 -1.54 -22.25
C GLU A 53 -38.41 -1.67 -22.02
N ASN A 54 -39.08 -2.34 -22.96
CA ASN A 54 -40.41 -2.88 -22.76
C ASN A 54 -40.56 -4.17 -23.60
N SER A 55 -41.16 -5.18 -22.96
CA SER A 55 -41.46 -6.55 -23.44
C SER A 55 -40.24 -7.50 -23.43
N LEU A 56 -40.21 -8.65 -22.74
CA LEU A 56 -41.25 -9.64 -22.44
C LEU A 56 -41.01 -10.25 -21.04
N LEU A 57 -42.03 -10.25 -20.18
CA LEU A 57 -42.05 -11.01 -18.91
C LEU A 57 -42.91 -12.26 -19.10
N ALA A 58 -42.32 -13.44 -18.87
CA ALA A 58 -43.06 -14.63 -18.48
C ALA A 58 -43.36 -14.57 -16.98
N THR A 59 -44.51 -15.05 -16.55
CA THR A 59 -44.98 -14.91 -15.16
C THR A 59 -44.40 -16.01 -14.25
N PRO A 60 -44.25 -15.74 -12.92
CA PRO A 60 -43.68 -16.69 -11.95
C PRO A 60 -44.39 -18.05 -11.84
N ASP A 61 -45.63 -18.18 -12.33
CA ASP A 61 -46.39 -19.44 -12.28
C ASP A 61 -45.97 -20.47 -13.34
N GLU A 62 -45.30 -20.05 -14.42
CA GLU A 62 -44.85 -20.97 -15.50
C GLU A 62 -43.55 -21.72 -15.15
N VAL A 63 -42.77 -21.21 -14.20
CA VAL A 63 -41.53 -21.83 -13.72
C VAL A 63 -41.82 -22.89 -12.66
N LEU A 64 -42.89 -22.72 -11.89
CA LEU A 64 -43.27 -23.64 -10.80
C LEU A 64 -43.89 -24.95 -11.31
N GLN A 65 -44.54 -24.93 -12.48
CA GLN A 65 -45.08 -26.14 -13.13
C GLN A 65 -43.99 -27.04 -13.75
N ARG A 66 -42.85 -26.47 -14.16
CA ARG A 66 -41.75 -27.25 -14.77
C ARG A 66 -40.88 -28.00 -13.76
N LEU A 67 -40.90 -27.60 -12.48
CA LEU A 67 -40.12 -28.24 -11.43
C LEU A 67 -40.86 -29.39 -10.71
N LEU A 68 -42.16 -29.54 -10.94
CA LEU A 68 -42.98 -30.60 -10.32
C LEU A 68 -43.15 -31.86 -11.18
N GLN A 69 -42.46 -31.98 -12.31
CA GLN A 69 -42.57 -33.12 -13.23
C GLN A 69 -41.32 -34.03 -13.31
N GLN A 70 -40.33 -33.87 -12.43
CA GLN A 70 -39.08 -34.66 -12.48
C GLN A 70 -38.72 -35.43 -11.19
N SER A 71 -39.67 -35.72 -10.30
CA SER A 71 -39.40 -36.62 -9.17
C SER A 71 -40.51 -37.64 -8.92
N SER A 72 -40.60 -38.64 -9.79
CA SER A 72 -41.26 -39.90 -9.49
C SER A 72 -40.59 -41.01 -10.29
N ASN A 73 -39.67 -41.74 -9.67
CA ASN A 73 -39.38 -43.17 -9.91
C ASN A 73 -38.14 -43.60 -9.13
N SER A 74 -38.34 -44.24 -7.97
CA SER A 74 -37.79 -45.58 -7.66
C SER A 74 -37.97 -45.88 -6.16
N ASN A 75 -39.00 -46.68 -5.86
CA ASN A 75 -39.08 -47.48 -4.65
C ASN A 75 -38.33 -48.80 -4.88
N GLY A 76 -37.75 -49.35 -3.81
CA GLY A 76 -37.22 -50.72 -3.79
C GLY A 76 -36.62 -51.10 -2.44
N GLU A 77 -37.49 -51.58 -1.53
CA GLU A 77 -37.19 -52.32 -0.30
C GLU A 77 -36.35 -53.61 -0.60
N GLN A 78 -35.58 -54.26 0.28
CA GLN A 78 -35.94 -54.90 1.56
C GLN A 78 -34.70 -55.30 2.40
N GLN A 79 -35.02 -55.58 3.67
CA GLN A 79 -34.25 -55.94 4.86
C GLN A 79 -33.39 -57.22 4.80
N GLN A 80 -32.36 -57.30 5.66
CA GLN A 80 -32.10 -58.48 6.51
C GLN A 80 -31.16 -58.18 7.70
N GLN A 81 -31.08 -59.15 8.62
CA GLN A 81 -31.08 -59.05 10.08
C GLN A 81 -29.71 -59.00 10.80
N GLN A 82 -29.82 -58.59 12.07
CA GLN A 82 -28.96 -58.74 13.27
C GLN A 82 -27.90 -59.85 13.29
N GLN A 83 -26.73 -59.56 13.91
CA GLN A 83 -26.23 -60.28 15.11
C GLN A 83 -25.04 -59.57 15.78
N GLN A 84 -24.97 -59.72 17.10
CA GLN A 84 -23.96 -59.19 18.04
C GLN A 84 -22.75 -60.14 18.16
N GLN A 85 -21.55 -59.60 18.43
CA GLN A 85 -20.72 -59.87 19.63
C GLN A 85 -19.24 -59.43 19.46
N PRO A 86 -18.52 -59.14 20.57
CA PRO A 86 -17.23 -58.45 20.58
C PRO A 86 -16.02 -59.41 20.64
N VAL A 87 -14.89 -59.00 20.07
CA VAL A 87 -13.61 -59.72 20.25
C VAL A 87 -12.56 -58.76 20.79
N SER A 88 -12.13 -59.05 22.01
CA SER A 88 -10.89 -58.59 22.63
C SER A 88 -9.69 -59.32 22.04
N SER A 89 -8.58 -58.63 21.80
CA SER A 89 -7.26 -59.25 21.99
C SER A 89 -6.17 -58.21 22.22
N SER A 90 -5.56 -58.35 23.39
CA SER A 90 -4.26 -57.80 23.78
C SER A 90 -3.14 -58.39 22.92
N SER A 91 -2.17 -57.59 22.53
CA SER A 91 -0.85 -58.09 22.11
C SER A 91 0.27 -57.28 22.74
N LYS A 92 1.19 -58.04 23.34
CA LYS A 92 2.30 -57.66 24.19
C LYS A 92 3.40 -56.97 23.37
N ALA A 93 4.00 -55.93 23.94
CA ALA A 93 5.24 -55.34 23.47
C ALA A 93 6.43 -56.26 23.84
N VAL A 94 7.28 -56.54 22.86
CA VAL A 94 8.58 -57.18 23.02
C VAL A 94 9.64 -56.08 22.96
N VAL A 95 10.39 -55.93 24.05
CA VAL A 95 11.57 -55.05 24.13
C VAL A 95 12.78 -55.86 23.64
N VAL A 96 13.42 -55.39 22.56
CA VAL A 96 14.76 -55.85 22.16
C VAL A 96 15.67 -54.63 22.20
N SER A 97 16.59 -54.64 23.16
CA SER A 97 17.71 -53.71 23.27
C SER A 97 18.85 -54.16 22.35
N SER A 98 19.37 -53.27 21.53
CA SER A 98 20.72 -53.42 20.97
C SER A 98 21.48 -52.09 21.09
N GLU A 99 22.54 -52.15 21.89
CA GLU A 99 23.58 -51.13 22.00
C GLU A 99 24.37 -51.06 20.69
N LYS A 100 24.67 -49.84 20.21
CA LYS A 100 25.81 -49.60 19.33
C LYS A 100 26.50 -48.27 19.63
N GLU A 101 27.81 -48.36 19.59
CA GLU A 101 28.86 -47.38 19.86
C GLU A 101 28.67 -46.01 19.23
N ILE A 102 29.03 -44.97 19.99
CA ILE A 102 29.17 -43.60 19.55
C ILE A 102 30.62 -43.40 19.10
N VAL A 103 30.82 -43.12 17.80
CA VAL A 103 32.05 -42.57 17.25
C VAL A 103 31.87 -41.06 17.09
N HIS A 104 32.72 -40.28 17.76
CA HIS A 104 32.77 -38.82 17.65
C HIS A 104 33.20 -38.38 16.25
N THR A 105 32.33 -37.67 15.51
CA THR A 105 32.73 -36.77 14.43
C THR A 105 31.91 -35.47 14.42
N THR A 106 32.56 -34.44 13.90
CA THR A 106 32.39 -32.99 14.07
C THR A 106 31.05 -32.37 13.66
N THR A 107 30.66 -31.36 14.43
CA THR A 107 29.50 -30.46 14.30
C THR A 107 29.27 -29.90 12.89
N THR A 108 28.24 -30.38 12.23
CA THR A 108 27.42 -29.61 11.28
C THR A 108 25.97 -29.97 11.56
N THR A 109 25.16 -29.01 11.98
CA THR A 109 23.75 -29.22 12.34
C THR A 109 22.93 -29.48 11.07
N ASN A 110 22.94 -30.73 10.60
CA ASN A 110 22.02 -31.20 9.58
C ASN A 110 20.68 -31.46 10.26
N VAL A 111 19.72 -30.58 10.01
CA VAL A 111 18.31 -30.80 10.36
C VAL A 111 17.78 -31.90 9.44
N MET A 112 17.71 -33.12 9.94
CA MET A 112 17.08 -34.24 9.26
C MET A 112 15.57 -34.12 9.48
N VAL A 113 14.84 -33.62 8.47
CA VAL A 113 13.37 -33.60 8.48
C VAL A 113 12.90 -35.01 8.13
N VAL A 114 12.63 -35.82 9.16
CA VAL A 114 11.93 -37.10 9.00
C VAL A 114 10.43 -36.81 9.07
N ALA A 115 9.70 -37.18 8.03
CA ALA A 115 8.25 -37.03 7.98
C ALA A 115 7.58 -37.92 9.03
N TYR A 116 6.89 -37.33 10.00
CA TYR A 116 6.14 -38.07 11.03
C TYR A 116 4.66 -37.68 11.05
N ASN A 117 3.80 -38.70 10.99
CA ASN A 117 2.38 -38.63 11.35
C ASN A 117 2.28 -38.50 12.88
N ALA A 118 2.35 -37.28 13.41
CA ALA A 118 2.04 -37.04 14.82
C ALA A 118 0.52 -37.01 15.02
N SER A 119 -0.01 -37.95 15.80
CA SER A 119 -1.45 -38.16 16.00
C SER A 119 -2.01 -37.51 17.27
N SER A 120 -1.20 -36.80 18.07
CA SER A 120 -1.65 -36.12 19.30
C SER A 120 -1.02 -34.73 19.46
N GLU A 121 -1.78 -33.78 20.03
CA GLU A 121 -1.30 -32.43 20.36
C GLU A 121 -0.07 -32.47 21.28
N GLU A 122 0.00 -33.44 22.20
CA GLU A 122 1.11 -33.65 23.14
C GLU A 122 2.48 -33.83 22.46
N GLN A 123 2.53 -34.54 21.31
CA GLN A 123 3.76 -34.75 20.55
C GLN A 123 4.23 -33.49 19.80
N LEU A 124 3.29 -32.61 19.43
CA LEU A 124 3.58 -31.31 18.84
C LEU A 124 4.19 -30.36 19.87
N PHE A 125 3.74 -30.42 21.13
CA PHE A 125 4.30 -29.62 22.22
C PHE A 125 5.74 -30.00 22.55
N SER A 126 6.06 -31.29 22.67
CA SER A 126 7.43 -31.72 23.01
C SER A 126 8.47 -31.36 21.94
N LEU A 127 8.05 -31.24 20.67
CA LEU A 127 8.92 -30.87 19.55
C LEU A 127 9.34 -29.40 19.61
N VAL A 128 8.47 -28.52 20.12
CA VAL A 128 8.69 -27.07 20.14
C VAL A 128 9.29 -26.59 21.46
N GLU A 129 9.07 -27.30 22.57
CA GLU A 129 9.66 -26.95 23.87
C GLU A 129 11.20 -26.84 23.82
N ASN A 130 11.87 -27.68 23.04
CA ASN A 130 13.33 -27.61 22.87
C ASN A 130 13.82 -26.33 22.16
N GLN A 131 12.94 -25.58 21.46
CA GLN A 131 13.28 -24.32 20.79
C GLN A 131 12.85 -23.06 21.58
N ILE A 132 11.99 -23.23 22.59
CA ILE A 132 11.41 -22.12 23.38
C ILE A 132 12.43 -21.50 24.36
N ALA A 133 13.42 -22.27 24.83
CA ALA A 133 14.37 -21.82 25.87
C ALA A 133 15.22 -20.59 25.49
N GLU A 134 15.43 -20.31 24.20
CA GLU A 134 16.23 -19.15 23.74
C GLU A 134 15.49 -17.79 23.80
N PHE A 135 14.17 -17.78 24.00
CA PHE A 135 13.37 -16.54 23.91
C PHE A 135 13.33 -15.69 25.20
N HIS A 136 13.67 -16.25 26.35
CA HIS A 136 13.32 -15.67 27.66
C HIS A 136 14.19 -14.50 28.16
N ASN A 137 15.26 -14.07 27.46
CA ASN A 137 16.29 -13.16 28.02
C ASN A 137 16.50 -11.79 27.33
N ALA A 138 15.53 -11.24 26.59
CA ALA A 138 15.71 -9.98 25.85
C ALA A 138 14.87 -8.82 26.41
N GLN A 139 15.31 -8.18 27.50
CA GLN A 139 14.84 -6.83 27.86
C GLN A 139 15.82 -5.77 27.35
N ASP A 140 15.30 -4.77 26.62
CA ASP A 140 16.05 -3.55 26.29
C ASP A 140 15.87 -2.54 27.44
N PRO A 141 16.94 -2.07 28.10
CA PRO A 141 16.88 -1.15 29.23
C PRO A 141 16.36 0.26 28.88
N LYS A 142 16.10 0.57 27.60
CA LYS A 142 15.64 1.91 27.15
C LYS A 142 14.15 2.02 26.83
N GLY A 143 13.37 0.96 27.02
CA GLY A 143 11.90 1.02 26.95
C GLY A 143 11.32 1.32 25.57
N VAL A 144 12.04 1.01 24.47
CA VAL A 144 11.50 1.14 23.11
C VAL A 144 11.88 -0.09 22.28
N GLY A 145 10.93 -1.02 22.14
CA GLY A 145 11.02 -2.15 21.20
C GLY A 145 11.92 -3.30 21.64
N THR A 146 11.53 -4.54 21.32
CA THR A 146 12.46 -5.68 21.30
C THR A 146 13.34 -5.64 20.07
N ARG A 147 14.56 -6.19 20.11
CA ARG A 147 15.41 -6.33 18.90
C ARG A 147 15.10 -7.56 18.05
N GLN A 148 14.35 -8.49 18.64
CA GLN A 148 13.97 -9.77 18.07
C GLN A 148 12.56 -10.14 18.57
N PRO A 149 11.83 -11.00 17.87
CA PRO A 149 10.57 -11.54 18.35
C PRO A 149 10.73 -12.11 19.76
N VAL A 150 9.70 -11.96 20.58
CA VAL A 150 9.60 -12.49 21.94
C VAL A 150 8.22 -13.09 22.18
N VAL A 151 8.17 -14.11 23.05
CA VAL A 151 6.92 -14.66 23.57
C VAL A 151 6.87 -14.38 25.06
N LEU A 152 5.83 -13.68 25.50
CA LEU A 152 5.56 -13.42 26.90
C LEU A 152 4.48 -14.41 27.34
N ARG A 153 4.87 -15.36 28.19
CA ARG A 153 4.01 -16.50 28.55
C ARG A 153 3.03 -16.14 29.66
N GLY A 154 1.74 -16.41 29.46
CA GLY A 154 0.70 -16.23 30.49
C GLY A 154 0.61 -14.81 31.08
N VAL A 155 1.05 -13.78 30.34
CA VAL A 155 1.08 -12.39 30.82
C VAL A 155 -0.22 -11.62 30.52
N TRP A 156 -1.18 -12.27 29.85
CA TRP A 156 -2.41 -11.64 29.40
C TRP A 156 -3.60 -12.54 29.73
N GLU A 157 -4.68 -11.92 30.22
CA GLU A 157 -5.93 -12.63 30.49
C GLU A 157 -6.97 -12.28 29.42
N PRO A 158 -7.69 -13.27 28.87
CA PRO A 158 -8.76 -13.01 27.93
C PRO A 158 -9.85 -12.13 28.56
N PRO A 159 -10.38 -11.16 27.81
CA PRO A 159 -11.21 -10.08 28.34
C PRO A 159 -12.56 -10.50 28.92
N SER A 160 -13.13 -11.62 28.46
CA SER A 160 -14.44 -12.09 28.92
C SER A 160 -14.70 -13.55 28.56
N ASP A 161 -15.75 -14.11 29.17
CA ASP A 161 -16.22 -15.47 28.90
C ASP A 161 -16.65 -15.69 27.44
N SER A 162 -17.02 -14.62 26.71
CA SER A 162 -17.39 -14.74 25.29
C SER A 162 -16.22 -15.18 24.40
N TRP A 163 -14.97 -15.05 24.87
CA TRP A 163 -13.79 -15.42 24.09
C TRP A 163 -13.34 -16.84 24.35
N LYS A 164 -13.79 -17.48 25.45
CA LYS A 164 -13.28 -18.77 25.94
C LYS A 164 -13.67 -19.98 25.08
N SER A 165 -14.67 -19.85 24.21
CA SER A 165 -15.08 -20.91 23.30
C SER A 165 -15.66 -20.35 22.01
N GLU A 166 -15.59 -21.15 20.94
CA GLU A 166 -16.19 -20.82 19.64
C GLU A 166 -17.68 -20.50 19.78
N ARG A 167 -18.43 -21.33 20.53
CA ARG A 167 -19.87 -21.12 20.76
C ARG A 167 -20.16 -19.80 21.46
N ALA A 168 -19.39 -19.45 22.49
CA ALA A 168 -19.59 -18.21 23.22
C ALA A 168 -19.23 -16.99 22.35
N PHE A 169 -18.19 -17.12 21.52
CA PHE A 169 -17.76 -16.07 20.60
C PHE A 169 -18.79 -15.84 19.51
N LEU A 170 -19.26 -16.91 18.86
CA LEU A 170 -20.31 -16.82 17.86
C LEU A 170 -21.60 -16.26 18.45
N LYS A 171 -21.99 -16.65 19.68
CA LYS A 171 -23.16 -16.06 20.34
C LYS A 171 -23.04 -14.54 20.51
N ALA A 172 -21.84 -14.02 20.78
CA ALA A 172 -21.61 -12.61 21.02
C ALA A 172 -21.41 -11.80 19.72
N TYR A 173 -20.78 -12.40 18.71
CA TYR A 173 -20.24 -11.66 17.56
C TYR A 173 -20.78 -12.12 16.20
N SER A 174 -21.62 -13.17 16.12
CA SER A 174 -22.05 -13.74 14.83
C SER A 174 -22.76 -12.75 13.91
N THR A 175 -23.50 -11.79 14.46
CA THR A 175 -24.32 -10.85 13.67
C THR A 175 -23.55 -9.62 13.18
N ILE A 176 -22.30 -9.44 13.63
CA ILE A 176 -21.51 -8.29 13.23
C ILE A 176 -21.07 -8.47 11.78
N PRO A 177 -21.30 -7.49 10.89
CA PRO A 177 -20.84 -7.59 9.52
C PRO A 177 -19.33 -7.51 9.42
N TYR A 178 -18.81 -8.13 8.37
CA TYR A 178 -17.41 -8.45 8.26
C TYR A 178 -17.00 -8.43 6.80
N TYR A 179 -15.92 -7.72 6.48
CA TYR A 179 -15.34 -7.76 5.14
C TYR A 179 -14.71 -9.12 4.88
N ILE A 180 -15.15 -9.78 3.80
CA ILE A 180 -14.60 -11.06 3.37
C ILE A 180 -13.23 -10.80 2.76
N LYS A 181 -12.20 -11.42 3.33
CA LYS A 181 -10.81 -11.27 2.91
C LYS A 181 -10.19 -12.60 2.56
N ASP A 182 -9.26 -12.55 1.62
CA ASP A 182 -8.41 -13.68 1.29
C ASP A 182 -7.17 -13.75 2.20
N LYS A 183 -6.29 -14.69 1.87
CA LYS A 183 -5.03 -14.96 2.57
C LYS A 183 -4.06 -13.77 2.58
N TYR A 184 -4.28 -12.75 1.76
CA TYR A 184 -3.50 -11.51 1.76
C TYR A 184 -4.12 -10.42 2.62
N VAL A 185 -5.25 -10.70 3.28
CA VAL A 185 -5.91 -9.78 4.21
C VAL A 185 -6.39 -8.50 3.51
N GLN A 186 -6.71 -8.60 2.22
CA GLN A 186 -7.18 -7.48 1.42
C GLN A 186 -8.71 -7.54 1.24
N VAL A 187 -9.34 -6.37 1.39
CA VAL A 187 -10.74 -6.19 0.99
C VAL A 187 -10.76 -6.06 -0.53
N LYS A 188 -11.35 -7.05 -1.22
CA LYS A 188 -11.40 -7.06 -2.69
C LYS A 188 -12.40 -6.06 -3.26
N ASP A 189 -13.53 -5.92 -2.58
CA ASP A 189 -14.70 -5.15 -3.02
C ASP A 189 -15.46 -4.70 -1.75
N GLU A 190 -15.94 -3.47 -1.73
CA GLU A 190 -16.76 -2.95 -0.63
C GLU A 190 -18.08 -3.70 -0.46
N THR A 191 -18.53 -4.42 -1.50
CA THR A 191 -19.72 -5.30 -1.44
C THR A 191 -19.41 -6.68 -0.88
N CYS A 192 -18.13 -7.02 -0.66
CA CYS A 192 -17.73 -8.29 -0.06
C CYS A 192 -17.87 -8.25 1.46
N VAL A 193 -19.11 -8.21 1.92
CA VAL A 193 -19.47 -8.17 3.35
C VAL A 193 -20.45 -9.29 3.67
N ALA A 194 -20.23 -9.97 4.78
CA ALA A 194 -21.16 -10.95 5.35
C ALA A 194 -21.20 -10.82 6.87
N GLN A 195 -22.21 -11.37 7.53
CA GLN A 195 -22.18 -11.52 8.99
C GLN A 195 -21.03 -12.46 9.38
N PHE A 196 -20.35 -12.18 10.50
CA PHE A 196 -19.23 -12.98 10.98
C PHE A 196 -19.59 -14.46 11.13
N GLY A 197 -20.79 -14.77 11.63
CA GLY A 197 -21.25 -16.15 11.78
C GLY A 197 -21.37 -16.89 10.45
N ASP A 198 -21.80 -16.20 9.39
CA ASP A 198 -21.93 -16.80 8.05
C ASP A 198 -20.56 -17.01 7.41
N LEU A 199 -19.67 -16.01 7.51
CA LEU A 199 -18.28 -16.15 7.09
C LEU A 199 -17.59 -17.29 7.85
N TRP A 200 -17.80 -17.36 9.16
CA TRP A 200 -17.20 -18.36 10.00
C TRP A 200 -17.71 -19.77 9.67
N ASN A 201 -19.03 -19.95 9.54
CA ASN A 201 -19.61 -21.22 9.09
C ASN A 201 -19.11 -21.63 7.71
N PHE A 202 -18.86 -20.66 6.83
CA PHE A 202 -18.29 -20.93 5.51
C PHE A 202 -16.82 -21.37 5.56
N ILE A 203 -16.03 -20.78 6.47
CA ILE A 203 -14.63 -21.14 6.73
C ILE A 203 -14.54 -22.53 7.42
N ALA A 204 -15.33 -22.75 8.47
CA ALA A 204 -15.25 -23.93 9.33
C ALA A 204 -16.09 -25.12 8.86
N GLY A 205 -17.18 -24.88 8.11
CA GLY A 205 -18.18 -25.88 7.77
C GLY A 205 -17.75 -26.92 6.72
N ASN A 206 -16.72 -26.62 5.91
CA ASN A 206 -16.25 -27.55 4.89
C ASN A 206 -15.09 -28.42 5.42
N LYS A 207 -15.44 -29.52 6.10
CA LYS A 207 -14.45 -30.47 6.65
C LYS A 207 -13.65 -31.22 5.59
N THR A 208 -14.20 -31.41 4.38
CA THR A 208 -13.55 -32.18 3.31
C THR A 208 -12.59 -31.33 2.49
N HIS A 209 -12.88 -30.04 2.35
CA HIS A 209 -12.00 -29.05 1.72
C HIS A 209 -11.99 -27.77 2.55
N PRO A 210 -11.21 -27.71 3.65
CA PRO A 210 -11.06 -26.48 4.39
C PRO A 210 -10.56 -25.40 3.42
N ARG A 211 -11.30 -24.30 3.34
CA ARG A 211 -11.03 -23.19 2.41
C ARG A 211 -9.85 -22.38 2.95
N LYS A 212 -8.65 -22.95 2.82
CA LYS A 212 -7.41 -22.46 3.44
C LYS A 212 -7.01 -21.05 3.00
N SER A 213 -7.63 -20.52 1.93
CA SER A 213 -7.36 -19.20 1.39
C SER A 213 -8.17 -18.08 2.04
N LEU A 214 -9.19 -18.37 2.84
CA LEU A 214 -9.98 -17.35 3.55
C LEU A 214 -9.49 -17.18 4.97
N LEU A 215 -9.44 -15.93 5.42
CA LEU A 215 -9.03 -15.60 6.78
C LEU A 215 -10.05 -14.64 7.40
N ALA A 216 -10.53 -15.00 8.58
CA ALA A 216 -11.29 -14.08 9.41
C ALA A 216 -10.32 -13.22 10.23
N PHE A 217 -9.74 -12.23 9.53
CA PHE A 217 -8.84 -11.19 10.08
C PHE A 217 -9.39 -9.77 9.87
N THR A 218 -9.48 -8.93 10.90
CA THR A 218 -9.98 -7.54 10.80
C THR A 218 -9.28 -6.61 11.77
N ASN A 219 -9.57 -5.31 11.68
CA ASN A 219 -9.05 -4.28 12.56
C ASN A 219 -10.10 -3.26 12.99
N ASP A 220 -9.74 -2.43 13.95
CA ASP A 220 -10.62 -1.39 14.52
C ASP A 220 -11.02 -0.28 13.55
N LYS A 221 -10.36 -0.15 12.39
CA LYS A 221 -10.74 0.81 11.34
C LYS A 221 -11.81 0.24 10.42
N GLU A 222 -11.74 -1.05 10.14
CA GLU A 222 -12.70 -1.78 9.31
C GLU A 222 -13.97 -2.12 10.06
N ASN A 223 -13.84 -2.51 11.33
CA ASN A 223 -14.93 -3.09 12.08
C ASN A 223 -14.95 -2.57 13.52
N ARG A 224 -15.27 -1.29 13.67
CA ARG A 224 -15.36 -0.64 14.99
C ARG A 224 -16.23 -1.42 15.97
N ALA A 225 -17.36 -1.98 15.50
CA ALA A 225 -18.29 -2.74 16.32
C ALA A 225 -17.63 -3.93 17.07
N LEU A 226 -16.59 -4.56 16.51
CA LEU A 226 -15.84 -5.64 17.18
C LEU A 226 -14.89 -5.14 18.28
N PHE A 227 -14.45 -3.89 18.23
CA PHE A 227 -13.45 -3.33 19.15
C PHE A 227 -14.03 -2.29 20.13
N GLY A 228 -15.36 -2.10 20.13
CA GLY A 228 -16.07 -1.11 20.96
C GLY A 228 -16.47 0.15 20.18
N GLN A 229 -17.43 0.93 20.68
CA GLN A 229 -17.75 2.21 20.03
C GLN A 229 -16.57 3.19 20.14
N ALA A 230 -16.43 4.10 19.17
CA ALA A 230 -15.31 5.03 19.13
C ALA A 230 -15.24 5.87 20.43
N GLY A 231 -14.20 5.66 21.23
CA GLY A 231 -13.99 6.33 22.52
C GLY A 231 -14.27 5.45 23.75
N GLU A 232 -14.80 4.24 23.58
CA GLU A 232 -14.94 3.27 24.67
C GLU A 232 -13.61 2.57 24.96
N LYS A 233 -13.43 2.12 26.20
CA LYS A 233 -12.29 1.28 26.59
C LYS A 233 -12.31 0.04 25.69
N LEU A 234 -11.16 -0.31 25.11
CA LEU A 234 -11.01 -1.57 24.38
C LEU A 234 -11.57 -2.71 25.25
N PRO A 235 -12.21 -3.73 24.66
CA PRO A 235 -12.77 -4.81 25.45
C PRO A 235 -11.69 -5.60 26.18
N PHE A 236 -10.40 -5.35 25.93
CA PHE A 236 -9.24 -6.03 26.51
C PHE A 236 -8.21 -5.04 27.06
N ASP A 237 -7.46 -5.49 28.06
CA ASP A 237 -6.30 -4.75 28.57
C ASP A 237 -5.06 -4.98 27.70
N ILE A 238 -4.25 -3.93 27.55
CA ILE A 238 -2.99 -3.97 26.80
C ILE A 238 -1.85 -4.23 27.80
N PRO A 239 -1.05 -5.30 27.62
CA PRO A 239 0.05 -5.59 28.52
C PRO A 239 1.01 -4.39 28.61
N PRO A 240 1.43 -3.94 29.82
CA PRO A 240 2.23 -2.74 30.01
C PRO A 240 3.46 -2.62 29.11
N VAL A 241 4.14 -3.75 28.86
CA VAL A 241 5.36 -3.84 28.06
C VAL A 241 5.17 -3.54 26.56
N VAL A 242 3.93 -3.57 26.05
CA VAL A 242 3.59 -3.29 24.65
C VAL A 242 2.64 -2.10 24.48
N GLN A 243 2.38 -1.33 25.55
CA GLN A 243 1.49 -0.16 25.51
C GLN A 243 2.00 0.97 24.61
N HIS A 244 3.31 1.05 24.37
CA HIS A 244 3.90 2.03 23.44
C HIS A 244 3.53 1.78 21.97
N ILE A 245 3.04 0.58 21.65
CA ILE A 245 2.58 0.23 20.31
C ILE A 245 1.17 0.79 20.14
N ASP A 246 1.09 2.09 19.90
CA ASP A 246 -0.16 2.82 19.71
C ASP A 246 -0.54 2.90 18.23
N SER A 247 -1.22 1.86 17.75
CA SER A 247 -1.70 1.71 16.38
C SER A 247 -3.08 1.07 16.34
N PHE A 248 -3.52 0.60 15.16
CA PHE A 248 -4.82 -0.06 15.03
C PHE A 248 -4.82 -1.43 15.72
N SER A 249 -5.93 -1.73 16.38
CA SER A 249 -6.18 -3.05 16.96
C SER A 249 -6.55 -4.05 15.88
N ILE A 250 -6.12 -5.31 16.04
CA ILE A 250 -6.39 -6.41 15.10
C ILE A 250 -7.05 -7.59 15.83
N LEU A 251 -7.89 -8.31 15.10
CA LEU A 251 -8.52 -9.56 15.52
C LEU A 251 -8.22 -10.62 14.45
N SER A 252 -7.78 -11.80 14.88
CA SER A 252 -7.47 -12.93 14.02
C SER A 252 -8.18 -14.18 14.55
N THR A 253 -9.08 -14.75 13.74
CA THR A 253 -9.72 -16.04 14.02
C THR A 253 -9.39 -17.04 12.93
N MET A 254 -9.04 -18.26 13.31
CA MET A 254 -8.58 -19.30 12.39
C MET A 254 -9.02 -20.69 12.84
N THR A 255 -9.29 -21.58 11.88
CA THR A 255 -9.45 -23.02 12.11
C THR A 255 -8.13 -23.77 11.92
N LYS A 256 -8.08 -25.03 12.33
CA LYS A 256 -6.89 -25.88 12.21
C LYS A 256 -6.38 -25.95 10.77
N GLY A 257 -5.08 -25.75 10.58
CA GLY A 257 -4.45 -25.82 9.26
C GLY A 257 -4.62 -24.57 8.39
N GLN A 258 -5.29 -23.52 8.90
CA GLN A 258 -5.22 -22.18 8.32
C GLN A 258 -3.94 -21.48 8.76
N SER A 259 -3.45 -20.58 7.91
CA SER A 259 -2.19 -19.89 8.12
C SER A 259 -2.20 -18.46 7.60
N HIS A 260 -1.34 -17.63 8.17
CA HIS A 260 -0.80 -16.46 7.46
C HIS A 260 0.56 -16.85 6.86
N GLU A 261 0.70 -16.63 5.56
CA GLU A 261 1.96 -16.80 4.84
C GLU A 261 2.99 -15.76 5.32
N PHE A 262 4.27 -15.98 4.97
CA PHE A 262 5.31 -15.02 5.33
C PHE A 262 5.03 -13.62 4.78
N HIS A 263 4.95 -12.66 5.70
CA HIS A 263 4.83 -11.23 5.41
C HIS A 263 5.54 -10.43 6.50
N LYS A 264 5.64 -9.12 6.33
CA LYS A 264 6.24 -8.22 7.33
C LYS A 264 5.50 -6.90 7.34
N HIS A 265 5.52 -6.24 8.49
CA HIS A 265 4.97 -4.91 8.73
C HIS A 265 5.71 -4.29 9.92
N GLY A 266 5.26 -3.15 10.44
CA GLY A 266 5.88 -2.52 11.60
C GLY A 266 5.69 -3.33 12.89
N GLU A 267 6.26 -2.81 13.98
CA GLU A 267 6.25 -3.46 15.29
C GLU A 267 4.83 -3.81 15.75
N SER A 268 4.65 -5.03 16.24
CA SER A 268 3.32 -5.57 16.53
C SER A 268 3.35 -6.51 17.70
N TRP A 269 2.19 -6.63 18.36
CA TRP A 269 1.96 -7.64 19.37
C TRP A 269 0.58 -8.26 19.20
N ILE A 270 0.47 -9.55 19.50
CA ILE A 270 -0.79 -10.31 19.45
C ILE A 270 -0.83 -11.22 20.67
N ALA A 271 -1.87 -11.07 21.48
CA ALA A 271 -2.25 -12.00 22.54
C ALA A 271 -3.16 -13.10 22.01
N GLN A 272 -3.04 -14.31 22.53
CA GLN A 272 -3.88 -15.44 22.15
C GLN A 272 -4.92 -15.69 23.23
N ALA A 273 -6.20 -15.58 22.87
CA ALA A 273 -7.30 -15.83 23.80
C ALA A 273 -7.64 -17.30 23.92
N VAL A 274 -7.70 -18.03 22.79
CA VAL A 274 -8.05 -19.45 22.75
C VAL A 274 -7.27 -20.19 21.68
N GLY A 275 -6.94 -21.45 21.94
CA GLY A 275 -6.25 -22.34 21.00
C GLY A 275 -4.77 -22.02 20.83
N TYR A 276 -4.11 -22.80 19.98
CA TYR A 276 -2.66 -22.74 19.77
C TYR A 276 -2.30 -22.38 18.33
N LYS A 277 -1.26 -21.57 18.18
CA LYS A 277 -0.65 -21.21 16.89
C LYS A 277 0.84 -21.44 16.93
N VAL A 278 1.42 -21.98 15.86
CA VAL A 278 2.87 -21.90 15.67
C VAL A 278 3.21 -20.64 14.87
N TRP A 279 4.32 -20.03 15.22
CA TRP A 279 4.89 -18.84 14.61
C TRP A 279 6.27 -19.14 14.07
N TRP A 280 6.57 -18.62 12.89
CA TRP A 280 7.92 -18.60 12.33
C TRP A 280 8.34 -17.16 12.10
N PHE A 281 9.59 -16.86 12.40
CA PHE A 281 10.17 -15.54 12.22
C PHE A 281 11.49 -15.61 11.47
N LEU A 282 11.71 -14.61 10.61
CA LEU A 282 12.95 -14.36 9.91
C LEU A 282 13.35 -12.90 10.11
N PRO A 283 14.66 -12.60 10.25
CA PRO A 283 15.12 -11.24 10.46
C PRO A 283 14.77 -10.34 9.26
N PRO A 284 14.67 -9.02 9.44
CA PRO A 284 14.34 -8.08 8.35
C PRO A 284 15.30 -8.13 7.16
N THR A 285 16.53 -8.60 7.39
CA THR A 285 17.59 -8.77 6.40
C THR A 285 17.48 -10.07 5.60
N ALA A 286 16.58 -10.99 5.97
CA ALA A 286 16.36 -12.22 5.22
C ALA A 286 15.79 -11.91 3.83
N LYS A 287 16.12 -12.76 2.84
CA LYS A 287 15.47 -12.71 1.54
C LYS A 287 13.97 -12.95 1.72
N ARG A 288 13.14 -12.26 0.92
CA ARG A 288 11.68 -12.42 0.95
C ARG A 288 11.33 -13.91 0.76
N PRO A 289 10.67 -14.55 1.73
CA PRO A 289 10.26 -15.95 1.57
C PRO A 289 9.22 -16.11 0.46
N VAL A 290 9.20 -17.29 -0.16
CA VAL A 290 8.11 -17.66 -1.06
C VAL A 290 6.82 -17.75 -0.23
N LYS A 291 5.75 -17.22 -0.80
CA LYS A 291 4.42 -17.24 -0.19
C LYS A 291 3.80 -18.63 -0.36
N VAL A 292 3.79 -19.39 0.73
CA VAL A 292 3.16 -20.71 0.81
C VAL A 292 2.30 -20.78 2.08
N ASN A 293 1.38 -21.74 2.14
CA ASN A 293 0.63 -22.00 3.35
C ASN A 293 1.60 -22.40 4.47
N ALA A 294 1.68 -21.63 5.55
CA ALA A 294 2.70 -21.87 6.57
C ALA A 294 2.50 -23.20 7.32
N CYS A 295 1.30 -23.77 7.32
CA CYS A 295 1.08 -25.11 7.88
C CYS A 295 1.75 -26.22 7.08
N ASP A 296 2.11 -25.97 5.81
CA ASP A 296 2.84 -26.91 4.99
C ASP A 296 4.33 -27.03 5.39
N TYR A 297 4.83 -26.12 6.24
CA TYR A 297 6.11 -26.28 6.91
C TYR A 297 6.07 -27.38 7.98
N LEU A 298 4.95 -27.53 8.70
CA LEU A 298 4.81 -28.54 9.76
C LEU A 298 4.74 -29.96 9.22
N ASN A 299 4.12 -30.13 8.05
CA ASN A 299 3.95 -31.45 7.43
C ASN A 299 5.06 -31.78 6.43
N GLY A 300 6.05 -30.90 6.26
CA GLY A 300 7.20 -31.09 5.37
C GLY A 300 6.87 -30.99 3.88
N LYS A 301 5.67 -30.57 3.49
CA LYS A 301 5.33 -30.32 2.07
C LYS A 301 6.11 -29.14 1.49
N GLU A 302 6.40 -28.15 2.33
CA GLU A 302 7.21 -27.00 1.96
C GLU A 302 8.45 -26.94 2.86
N PRO A 303 9.65 -26.71 2.31
CA PRO A 303 10.83 -26.49 3.12
C PRO A 303 10.74 -25.13 3.82
N LEU A 304 11.17 -25.08 5.08
CA LEU A 304 11.37 -23.81 5.76
C LEU A 304 12.37 -22.94 4.97
N PRO A 305 12.15 -21.62 4.87
CA PRO A 305 13.08 -20.74 4.17
C PRO A 305 14.50 -20.81 4.76
N LYS A 306 15.53 -20.64 3.92
CA LYS A 306 16.90 -20.61 4.42
C LYS A 306 17.13 -19.34 5.27
N GLY A 307 17.64 -19.50 6.49
CA GLY A 307 17.98 -18.39 7.38
C GLY A 307 17.90 -18.77 8.86
N ALA A 308 18.22 -17.83 9.75
CA ALA A 308 18.01 -17.97 11.19
C ALA A 308 16.51 -17.85 11.49
N ILE A 309 15.79 -18.97 11.30
CA ILE A 309 14.37 -19.06 11.63
C ILE A 309 14.24 -19.22 13.14
N LYS A 310 13.43 -18.37 13.75
CA LYS A 310 12.92 -18.62 15.09
C LYS A 310 11.52 -19.16 15.01
N THR A 311 11.25 -20.26 15.69
CA THR A 311 9.93 -20.89 15.75
C THR A 311 9.44 -20.89 17.19
N THR A 312 8.15 -20.69 17.39
CA THR A 312 7.54 -20.77 18.73
C THR A 312 6.07 -21.12 18.63
N ILE A 313 5.53 -21.82 19.63
CA ILE A 313 4.08 -21.99 19.80
C ILE A 313 3.57 -20.90 20.72
N GLN A 314 2.46 -20.27 20.36
CA GLN A 314 1.67 -19.36 21.17
C GLN A 314 0.42 -20.10 21.65
N GLY A 315 0.16 -20.11 22.96
CA GLY A 315 -1.05 -20.67 23.56
C GLY A 315 -1.90 -19.62 24.29
N PRO A 316 -3.05 -20.01 24.87
CA PRO A 316 -3.93 -19.09 25.59
C PRO A 316 -3.19 -18.31 26.69
N GLY A 317 -3.38 -16.99 26.70
CA GLY A 317 -2.74 -16.04 27.62
C GLY A 317 -1.33 -15.59 27.22
N ASP A 318 -0.75 -16.17 26.17
CA ASP A 318 0.57 -15.77 25.67
C ASP A 318 0.47 -14.56 24.74
N VAL A 319 1.47 -13.69 24.82
CA VAL A 319 1.65 -12.53 23.93
C VAL A 319 2.88 -12.73 23.07
N ILE A 320 2.69 -12.75 21.76
CA ILE A 320 3.75 -12.63 20.77
C ILE A 320 4.00 -11.15 20.52
N TRP A 321 5.24 -10.70 20.65
CA TRP A 321 5.67 -9.34 20.32
C TRP A 321 6.88 -9.40 19.40
N PHE A 322 6.86 -8.66 18.30
CA PHE A 322 7.99 -8.60 17.38
C PHE A 322 8.21 -7.19 16.85
N PRO A 323 9.47 -6.82 16.57
CA PRO A 323 9.78 -5.49 16.09
C PRO A 323 9.51 -5.34 14.59
N HIS A 324 9.70 -4.11 14.13
CA HIS A 324 9.57 -3.72 12.74
C HIS A 324 10.25 -4.68 11.77
N ASP A 325 9.52 -4.98 10.70
CA ASP A 325 10.00 -5.63 9.48
C ASP A 325 10.47 -7.08 9.64
N TYR A 326 10.20 -7.72 10.78
CA TYR A 326 10.38 -9.16 10.87
C TYR A 326 9.38 -9.86 9.95
N TYR A 327 9.94 -10.69 9.06
CA TYR A 327 9.12 -11.63 8.32
C TYR A 327 8.54 -12.63 9.31
N HIS A 328 7.24 -12.84 9.25
CA HIS A 328 6.58 -13.80 10.09
C HIS A 328 5.45 -14.52 9.35
N ALA A 329 5.23 -15.76 9.76
CA ALA A 329 4.16 -16.62 9.28
C ALA A 329 3.53 -17.32 10.49
N THR A 330 2.26 -17.70 10.38
CA THR A 330 1.55 -18.41 11.45
C THR A 330 0.79 -19.60 10.92
N CYS A 331 0.68 -20.65 11.71
CA CYS A 331 -0.23 -21.77 11.42
C CYS A 331 -1.06 -22.08 12.67
N SER A 332 -2.37 -22.19 12.49
CA SER A 332 -3.31 -22.59 13.54
C SER A 332 -3.24 -24.10 13.77
N LEU A 333 -2.96 -24.49 15.01
CA LEU A 333 -2.85 -25.89 15.44
C LEU A 333 -4.17 -26.44 15.98
N SER A 334 -5.01 -25.57 16.53
CA SER A 334 -6.30 -25.94 17.13
C SER A 334 -7.47 -25.75 16.17
N GLU A 335 -8.56 -26.47 16.42
CA GLU A 335 -9.82 -26.36 15.64
C GLU A 335 -10.38 -24.95 15.65
N TRP A 336 -10.15 -24.21 16.73
CA TRP A 336 -10.56 -22.82 16.91
C TRP A 336 -9.43 -22.04 17.57
N THR A 337 -9.07 -20.90 16.98
CA THR A 337 -8.14 -19.96 17.57
C THR A 337 -8.65 -18.54 17.47
N VAL A 338 -8.38 -17.74 18.51
CA VAL A 338 -8.68 -16.32 18.55
C VAL A 338 -7.47 -15.57 19.09
N GLY A 339 -6.94 -14.64 18.31
CA GLY A 339 -5.87 -13.73 18.72
C GLY A 339 -6.31 -12.28 18.56
N ILE A 340 -5.87 -11.42 19.48
CA ILE A 340 -6.14 -9.99 19.48
C ILE A 340 -4.86 -9.22 19.76
N GLY A 341 -4.67 -8.07 19.12
CA GLY A 341 -3.41 -7.36 19.24
C GLY A 341 -3.45 -5.95 18.70
N ARG A 342 -2.25 -5.37 18.54
CA ARG A 342 -2.04 -4.14 17.79
C ARG A 342 -0.91 -4.32 16.80
N GLN A 343 -1.07 -3.72 15.64
CA GLN A 343 -0.11 -3.77 14.57
C GLN A 343 0.28 -2.37 14.14
N LEU A 344 1.56 -2.02 14.25
CA LEU A 344 2.06 -0.78 13.68
C LEU A 344 2.16 -0.95 12.15
N GLY A 345 1.13 -0.49 11.45
CA GLY A 345 1.18 -0.33 10.00
C GLY A 345 1.42 1.14 9.61
N PRO A 346 1.55 1.43 8.30
CA PRO A 346 1.20 2.75 7.81
C PRO A 346 -0.16 3.10 8.42
N ARG A 347 -0.37 4.33 8.92
CA ARG A 347 -1.70 4.73 9.42
C ARG A 347 -2.67 4.54 8.27
N ILE A 348 -3.42 3.44 8.31
CA ILE A 348 -4.37 3.06 7.28
C ILE A 348 -5.51 4.08 7.37
N ARG A 349 -5.42 5.18 6.62
CA ARG A 349 -6.54 6.09 6.36
C ARG A 349 -7.36 5.52 5.20
N GLN A 350 -7.70 4.23 5.28
CA GLN A 350 -8.73 3.68 4.41
C GLN A 350 -10.06 4.13 4.99
N ASN A 351 -10.79 4.93 4.22
CA ASN A 351 -12.18 5.28 4.53
C ASN A 351 -13.04 4.05 4.24
N PHE A 352 -13.00 3.07 5.14
CA PHE A 352 -13.98 1.99 5.12
C PHE A 352 -15.35 2.60 5.35
N LYS A 353 -16.33 2.15 4.58
CA LYS A 353 -17.73 2.46 4.88
C LYS A 353 -18.03 1.91 6.26
N ASP A 354 -18.65 2.72 7.11
CA ASP A 354 -19.19 2.21 8.36
C ASP A 354 -20.17 1.08 8.00
N LEU A 355 -19.81 -0.16 8.38
CA LEU A 355 -20.69 -1.29 8.19
C LEU A 355 -21.90 -1.09 9.13
N PRO A 356 -23.13 -1.44 8.70
CA PRO A 356 -24.28 -1.36 9.58
C PRO A 356 -24.06 -2.25 10.82
N LEU A 357 -24.77 -2.04 11.93
CA LEU A 357 -24.60 -2.94 13.10
C LEU A 357 -25.01 -4.38 12.78
N THR A 358 -25.92 -4.56 11.82
CA THR A 358 -26.42 -5.84 11.32
C THR A 358 -26.71 -5.74 9.82
N ILE A 359 -26.45 -6.81 9.06
CA ILE A 359 -26.93 -6.96 7.68
C ILE A 359 -28.11 -7.93 7.69
N ASP A 360 -29.18 -7.66 6.94
CA ASP A 360 -30.25 -8.63 6.74
C ASP A 360 -29.74 -9.80 5.90
N ASN A 361 -29.60 -10.96 6.55
CA ASN A 361 -29.06 -12.19 5.97
C ASN A 361 -30.13 -13.29 5.88
N THR A 362 -31.41 -12.91 5.77
CA THR A 362 -32.51 -13.87 5.62
C THR A 362 -32.40 -14.68 4.33
N ASP A 363 -31.88 -14.09 3.24
CA ASP A 363 -31.56 -14.81 2.00
C ASP A 363 -30.22 -15.55 2.09
N ARG A 364 -30.27 -16.81 2.56
CA ARG A 364 -29.11 -17.70 2.65
C ARG A 364 -28.42 -17.97 1.30
N THR A 365 -29.18 -17.97 0.20
CA THR A 365 -28.64 -18.19 -1.13
C THR A 365 -27.80 -17.00 -1.59
N ALA A 366 -28.26 -15.78 -1.32
CA ALA A 366 -27.50 -14.56 -1.62
C ALA A 366 -26.20 -14.45 -0.80
N VAL A 367 -26.26 -14.82 0.49
CA VAL A 367 -25.08 -14.86 1.37
C VAL A 367 -24.06 -15.87 0.84
N GLU A 368 -24.48 -17.09 0.51
CA GLU A 368 -23.57 -18.10 -0.03
C GLU A 368 -22.93 -17.67 -1.36
N LYS A 369 -23.71 -17.10 -2.29
CA LYS A 369 -23.20 -16.53 -3.54
C LYS A 369 -22.17 -15.43 -3.29
N THR A 370 -22.40 -14.57 -2.31
CA THR A 370 -21.45 -13.51 -1.93
C THR A 370 -20.15 -14.11 -1.41
N LEU A 371 -20.23 -15.09 -0.51
CA LEU A 371 -19.06 -15.77 0.04
C LEU A 371 -18.25 -16.49 -1.06
N GLN A 372 -18.90 -17.22 -1.96
CA GLN A 372 -18.25 -17.90 -3.09
C GLN A 372 -17.60 -16.92 -4.08
N ARG A 373 -18.28 -15.81 -4.38
CA ARG A 373 -17.76 -14.74 -5.25
C ARG A 373 -16.51 -14.10 -4.64
N CYS A 374 -16.59 -13.71 -3.37
CA CYS A 374 -15.53 -12.99 -2.68
C CYS A 374 -14.33 -13.89 -2.31
N SER A 375 -14.56 -15.18 -2.06
CA SER A 375 -13.49 -16.16 -1.85
C SER A 375 -12.67 -16.45 -3.11
N GLY A 376 -13.22 -16.14 -4.29
CA GLY A 376 -12.62 -16.45 -5.59
C GLY A 376 -12.85 -17.89 -6.04
N GLU A 377 -13.65 -18.68 -5.32
CA GLU A 377 -13.90 -20.10 -5.66
C GLU A 377 -14.94 -20.30 -6.77
N GLY A 378 -15.62 -19.23 -7.20
CA GLY A 378 -16.55 -19.27 -8.35
C GLY A 378 -15.94 -18.97 -9.72
N SER A 379 -14.70 -18.48 -9.79
CA SER A 379 -14.12 -17.97 -11.05
C SER A 379 -13.43 -19.04 -11.92
N ASN A 380 -13.88 -20.29 -11.87
CA ASN A 380 -13.50 -21.31 -12.86
C ASN A 380 -14.32 -21.21 -14.17
N THR A 381 -15.25 -20.26 -14.28
CA THR A 381 -15.91 -19.95 -15.54
C THR A 381 -15.05 -19.04 -16.42
N LEU A 382 -14.26 -19.65 -17.31
CA LEU A 382 -14.18 -19.36 -18.75
C LEU A 382 -13.98 -17.91 -19.28
N LEU A 383 -13.78 -16.90 -18.43
CA LEU A 383 -13.50 -15.53 -18.85
C LEU A 383 -12.06 -15.16 -18.50
N SER A 384 -11.24 -15.12 -19.56
CA SER A 384 -10.01 -14.35 -19.66
C SER A 384 -8.71 -14.96 -19.11
N ARG A 385 -8.44 -16.22 -19.47
CA ARG A 385 -7.16 -16.53 -20.15
C ARG A 385 -7.39 -16.48 -21.66
N ARG A 386 -7.89 -15.35 -22.17
CA ARG A 386 -7.62 -15.02 -23.57
C ARG A 386 -6.15 -14.68 -23.61
N ASN A 387 -5.40 -15.42 -24.42
CA ASN A 387 -4.13 -15.06 -25.02
C ASN A 387 -3.72 -13.58 -24.77
N LEU A 388 -3.13 -13.32 -23.61
CA LEU A 388 -1.95 -12.47 -23.54
C LEU A 388 -0.79 -13.36 -24.01
N ASP A 389 -0.93 -13.80 -25.27
CA ASP A 389 0.18 -14.22 -26.08
C ASP A 389 1.19 -13.07 -26.06
N SER A 390 2.45 -13.47 -26.12
CA SER A 390 3.71 -12.73 -26.30
C SER A 390 3.75 -11.61 -27.35
N SER A 391 2.60 -11.13 -27.81
CA SER A 391 2.40 -10.00 -28.73
C SER A 391 2.77 -8.62 -28.17
N ASN A 392 2.96 -8.45 -26.85
CA ASN A 392 3.43 -7.16 -26.30
C ASN A 392 4.92 -6.91 -26.57
N ALA A 393 5.73 -7.95 -26.83
CA ALA A 393 7.11 -7.76 -27.26
C ALA A 393 7.22 -7.16 -28.69
N ALA A 394 6.17 -7.27 -29.51
CA ALA A 394 6.15 -6.75 -30.88
C ALA A 394 5.80 -5.24 -30.96
N LYS A 395 5.26 -4.63 -29.89
CA LYS A 395 4.91 -3.20 -29.84
C LYS A 395 6.00 -2.31 -29.24
N ASP A 396 7.12 -2.87 -28.80
CA ASP A 396 8.21 -2.11 -28.17
C ASP A 396 9.00 -1.24 -29.19
N LYS A 397 8.90 -1.55 -30.49
CA LYS A 397 9.69 -0.90 -31.55
C LYS A 397 9.32 0.55 -31.83
N ASP A 398 8.12 0.99 -31.46
CA ASP A 398 7.63 2.33 -31.76
C ASP A 398 7.84 3.33 -30.61
N TRP A 399 8.23 2.85 -29.42
CA TRP A 399 8.44 3.69 -28.24
C TRP A 399 9.82 4.36 -28.23
N LYS A 400 9.83 5.65 -27.90
CA LYS A 400 11.05 6.39 -27.61
C LYS A 400 11.46 6.17 -26.15
N TRP A 401 12.42 5.28 -25.97
CA TRP A 401 13.05 4.98 -24.68
C TRP A 401 14.32 5.80 -24.47
N TYR A 402 14.60 6.13 -23.21
CA TYR A 402 15.78 6.93 -22.83
C TYR A 402 16.85 6.13 -22.09
N GLY A 403 16.62 4.83 -21.84
CA GLY A 403 17.65 3.94 -21.30
C GLY A 403 18.22 4.36 -19.94
N GLY A 404 17.43 5.03 -19.11
CA GLY A 404 17.90 5.57 -17.81
C GLY A 404 18.43 7.01 -17.86
N ASP A 405 18.55 7.64 -19.04
CA ASP A 405 19.02 9.01 -19.18
C ASP A 405 17.92 10.03 -18.83
N VAL A 406 17.92 10.47 -17.58
CA VAL A 406 16.96 11.45 -17.03
C VAL A 406 17.13 12.83 -17.69
N ASN A 407 18.35 13.26 -18.03
CA ASN A 407 18.59 14.55 -18.70
C ASN A 407 17.92 14.55 -20.07
N LYS A 408 18.22 13.55 -20.90
CA LYS A 408 17.65 13.43 -22.24
C LYS A 408 16.13 13.28 -22.20
N TYR A 409 15.60 12.54 -21.22
CA TYR A 409 14.16 12.40 -21.01
C TYR A 409 13.46 13.75 -20.78
N TYR A 410 13.96 14.56 -19.86
CA TYR A 410 13.34 15.86 -19.56
C TYR A 410 13.61 16.91 -20.63
N ASN A 411 14.81 16.93 -21.25
CA ASN A 411 15.06 17.84 -22.38
C ASN A 411 14.09 17.61 -23.54
N ASP A 412 13.76 16.36 -23.83
CA ASP A 412 12.76 16.06 -24.86
C ASP A 412 11.36 16.48 -24.44
N LEU A 413 10.98 16.16 -23.20
CA LEU A 413 9.66 16.47 -22.66
C LEU A 413 9.32 17.97 -22.71
N GLU A 414 10.30 18.84 -22.45
CA GLU A 414 10.05 20.29 -22.45
C GLU A 414 9.90 20.89 -23.85
N ASN A 415 10.31 20.20 -24.92
CA ASN A 415 10.09 20.68 -26.29
C ASN A 415 8.62 20.59 -26.72
N ASP A 416 7.83 19.73 -26.07
CA ASP A 416 6.47 19.40 -26.48
C ASP A 416 5.39 20.23 -25.75
N HIS A 417 5.75 21.07 -24.78
CA HIS A 417 4.80 21.75 -23.90
C HIS A 417 4.92 23.27 -23.96
N LYS A 418 3.81 23.95 -24.26
CA LYS A 418 3.71 25.41 -24.11
C LYS A 418 3.45 25.75 -22.64
N ARG A 419 4.41 26.42 -22.00
CA ARG A 419 4.36 26.84 -20.60
C ARG A 419 4.14 28.35 -20.49
N ASN A 420 3.36 28.81 -19.52
CA ASN A 420 3.19 30.24 -19.24
C ASN A 420 4.07 30.64 -18.05
N PRO A 421 5.18 31.38 -18.25
CA PRO A 421 6.11 31.71 -17.16
C PRO A 421 5.48 32.60 -16.06
N ASN A 422 4.34 33.24 -16.34
CA ASN A 422 3.62 34.08 -15.36
C ASN A 422 2.58 33.30 -14.54
N ASP A 423 2.42 32.00 -14.78
CA ASP A 423 1.50 31.12 -14.06
C ASP A 423 2.26 29.91 -13.53
N VAL A 424 2.57 29.95 -12.23
CA VAL A 424 3.35 28.93 -11.50
C VAL A 424 2.79 27.52 -11.73
N ALA A 425 1.47 27.37 -11.76
CA ALA A 425 0.84 26.07 -11.94
C ALA A 425 1.09 25.50 -13.35
N SER A 426 1.23 26.37 -14.36
CA SER A 426 1.37 25.96 -15.77
C SER A 426 2.69 25.27 -16.09
N TYR A 427 3.76 25.54 -15.31
CA TYR A 427 5.09 24.94 -15.46
C TYR A 427 5.49 24.06 -14.27
N ALA A 428 4.51 23.59 -13.51
CA ALA A 428 4.70 22.46 -12.62
C ALA A 428 4.97 21.17 -13.42
N VAL A 429 5.90 20.35 -12.93
CA VAL A 429 6.29 19.06 -13.53
C VAL A 429 6.09 17.96 -12.48
N HIS A 430 4.85 17.79 -12.05
CA HIS A 430 4.38 16.73 -11.16
C HIS A 430 2.86 16.63 -11.23
N ARG A 431 2.25 15.64 -10.56
CA ARG A 431 0.79 15.48 -10.59
C ARG A 431 0.03 16.61 -9.87
N TRP A 432 -1.28 16.60 -10.08
CA TRP A 432 -2.25 17.39 -9.32
C TRP A 432 -2.77 16.64 -8.09
N LEU A 433 -3.18 17.37 -7.05
CA LEU A 433 -3.86 16.83 -5.88
C LEU A 433 -5.25 17.44 -5.68
N GLY A 434 -6.14 16.64 -5.10
CA GLY A 434 -7.43 17.07 -4.59
C GLY A 434 -8.48 17.38 -5.65
N ASP A 435 -9.61 17.88 -5.14
CA ASP A 435 -10.79 18.31 -5.90
C ASP A 435 -10.47 19.41 -6.92
N LYS A 436 -9.67 20.39 -6.52
CA LYS A 436 -9.24 21.51 -7.37
C LYS A 436 -8.20 21.11 -8.41
N ARG A 437 -7.65 19.90 -8.31
CA ARG A 437 -6.53 19.44 -9.14
C ARG A 437 -5.40 20.47 -9.19
N SER A 438 -4.96 20.93 -8.03
CA SER A 438 -3.88 21.91 -7.93
C SER A 438 -2.52 21.23 -7.91
N THR A 439 -1.55 21.82 -8.62
CA THR A 439 -0.13 21.47 -8.45
C THR A 439 0.45 22.17 -7.22
N GLU A 440 0.01 23.39 -6.90
CA GLU A 440 0.54 24.21 -5.80
C GLU A 440 0.33 23.58 -4.42
N THR A 441 -0.62 22.67 -4.27
CA THR A 441 -0.82 21.90 -3.02
C THR A 441 0.46 21.20 -2.55
N HIS A 442 1.35 20.77 -3.46
CA HIS A 442 2.64 20.19 -3.05
C HIS A 442 3.53 21.21 -2.37
N TYR A 443 3.53 22.46 -2.85
CA TYR A 443 4.35 23.54 -2.33
C TYR A 443 3.86 23.97 -0.95
N GLU A 444 2.54 24.07 -0.78
CA GLU A 444 1.87 24.32 0.50
C GLU A 444 2.24 23.22 1.52
N LEU A 445 2.11 21.95 1.14
CA LEU A 445 2.43 20.80 2.00
C LEU A 445 3.89 20.83 2.48
N ILE A 446 4.83 21.10 1.58
CA ILE A 446 6.25 21.20 1.92
C ILE A 446 6.50 22.39 2.84
N HIS A 447 5.94 23.56 2.51
CA HIS A 447 6.09 24.79 3.28
C HIS A 447 5.58 24.61 4.72
N GLU A 448 4.37 24.08 4.88
CA GLU A 448 3.78 23.77 6.19
C GLU A 448 4.62 22.73 6.96
N GLY A 449 5.08 21.68 6.28
CA GLY A 449 5.95 20.66 6.87
C GLY A 449 7.26 21.23 7.40
N ILE A 450 7.89 22.13 6.64
CA ILE A 450 9.10 22.84 7.05
C ILE A 450 8.81 23.70 8.28
N LEU A 451 7.81 24.58 8.22
CA LEU A 451 7.51 25.49 9.34
C LEU A 451 7.19 24.72 10.63
N LYS A 452 6.32 23.72 10.54
CA LYS A 452 5.88 22.89 11.68
C LYS A 452 7.05 22.25 12.42
N HIS A 453 7.96 21.60 11.69
CA HIS A 453 9.04 20.83 12.31
C HIS A 453 10.28 21.67 12.60
N TYR A 454 10.54 22.72 11.83
CA TYR A 454 11.63 23.65 12.11
C TYR A 454 11.34 24.45 13.39
N GLN A 455 10.16 25.06 13.52
CA GLN A 455 9.73 25.80 14.73
C GLN A 455 9.83 24.94 16.00
N LYS A 456 9.30 23.72 15.93
CA LYS A 456 9.34 22.76 17.04
C LYS A 456 10.77 22.45 17.48
N SER A 457 11.72 22.50 16.56
CA SER A 457 13.11 22.16 16.83
C SER A 457 13.92 23.34 17.39
N THR A 458 13.70 24.56 16.90
CA THR A 458 14.52 25.72 17.27
C THR A 458 13.95 26.56 18.42
N LYS A 459 12.68 26.33 18.83
CA LYS A 459 11.93 27.18 19.78
C LYS A 459 11.87 28.66 19.36
N THR A 460 12.15 28.97 18.10
CA THR A 460 12.03 30.29 17.48
C THR A 460 10.95 30.24 16.41
N SER A 461 10.31 31.39 16.12
CA SER A 461 9.37 31.47 15.00
C SER A 461 10.12 31.32 13.68
N ALA A 462 9.96 30.17 13.01
CA ALA A 462 10.57 29.90 11.70
C ALA A 462 10.11 30.88 10.61
N GLU A 463 8.96 31.56 10.81
CA GLU A 463 8.44 32.55 9.86
C GLU A 463 9.38 33.75 9.65
N SER A 464 10.32 34.00 10.58
CA SER A 464 11.25 35.13 10.51
C SER A 464 12.71 34.71 10.30
N ALA A 465 13.03 33.42 10.33
CA ALA A 465 14.41 32.95 10.18
C ALA A 465 14.74 32.73 8.69
N PRO A 466 15.83 33.33 8.15
CA PRO A 466 16.27 33.02 6.80
C PRO A 466 16.80 31.59 6.75
N LEU A 467 16.14 30.73 5.96
CA LEU A 467 16.54 29.33 5.76
C LEU A 467 17.35 29.17 4.47
N GLU A 468 18.36 28.32 4.51
CA GLU A 468 19.08 27.83 3.32
C GLU A 468 18.37 26.55 2.83
N VAL A 469 17.69 26.64 1.69
CA VAL A 469 16.79 25.57 1.20
C VAL A 469 17.20 25.11 -0.20
N LEU A 470 17.30 23.80 -0.38
CA LEU A 470 17.55 23.15 -1.67
C LEU A 470 16.32 22.43 -2.20
N ASP A 471 15.93 22.74 -3.43
CA ASP A 471 15.04 21.93 -4.26
C ASP A 471 15.86 20.91 -5.07
N ALA A 472 15.82 19.66 -4.64
CA ALA A 472 16.51 18.52 -5.24
C ALA A 472 15.68 17.93 -6.38
N GLY A 473 15.85 18.50 -7.57
CA GLY A 473 15.09 18.17 -8.77
C GLY A 473 14.06 19.24 -9.10
N CYS A 474 14.52 20.49 -9.32
CA CYS A 474 13.65 21.67 -9.33
C CYS A 474 12.76 21.83 -10.57
N GLY A 475 12.87 20.93 -11.57
CA GLY A 475 12.14 21.03 -12.82
C GLY A 475 12.31 22.41 -13.47
N LEU A 476 11.19 23.02 -13.86
CA LEU A 476 11.12 24.38 -14.42
C LEU A 476 11.08 25.49 -13.35
N GLY A 477 11.33 25.19 -12.07
CA GLY A 477 11.46 26.18 -10.99
C GLY A 477 10.13 26.69 -10.40
N SER A 478 9.02 26.00 -10.63
CA SER A 478 7.69 26.41 -10.12
C SER A 478 7.61 26.42 -8.59
N ALA A 479 8.10 25.37 -7.93
CA ALA A 479 8.18 25.34 -6.48
C ALA A 479 9.08 26.47 -5.92
N LEU A 480 10.22 26.73 -6.56
CA LEU A 480 11.15 27.80 -6.17
C LEU A 480 10.51 29.19 -6.31
N MET A 481 9.84 29.47 -7.42
CA MET A 481 9.11 30.74 -7.64
C MET A 481 8.01 30.93 -6.58
N TRP A 482 7.23 29.88 -6.31
CA TRP A 482 6.19 29.93 -5.29
C TRP A 482 6.76 30.17 -3.89
N MET A 483 7.82 29.43 -3.53
CA MET A 483 8.49 29.55 -2.24
C MET A 483 9.14 30.93 -2.08
N GLU A 484 9.75 31.50 -3.12
CA GLU A 484 10.36 32.83 -3.05
C GLU A 484 9.32 33.92 -2.77
N ALA A 485 8.15 33.84 -3.43
CA ALA A 485 7.05 34.76 -3.21
C ALA A 485 6.47 34.62 -1.79
N LYS A 486 6.36 33.38 -1.29
CA LYS A 486 5.82 33.08 0.03
C LYS A 486 6.80 33.37 1.17
N GLN A 487 8.09 33.18 0.94
CA GLN A 487 9.18 33.24 1.91
C GLN A 487 10.38 34.02 1.35
N PRO A 488 10.25 35.35 1.20
CA PRO A 488 11.30 36.16 0.58
C PRO A 488 12.61 36.22 1.40
N ALA A 489 12.58 35.87 2.67
CA ALA A 489 13.78 35.77 3.50
C ALA A 489 14.58 34.47 3.27
N TRP A 490 13.99 33.44 2.66
CA TRP A 490 14.68 32.19 2.40
C TRP A 490 15.67 32.35 1.24
N LYS A 491 16.79 31.66 1.37
CA LYS A 491 17.78 31.52 0.31
C LYS A 491 17.54 30.18 -0.35
N LEU A 492 16.99 30.26 -1.55
CA LEU A 492 16.55 29.09 -2.30
C LEU A 492 17.58 28.76 -3.37
N GLN A 493 17.84 27.47 -3.53
CA GLN A 493 18.63 26.94 -4.63
C GLN A 493 17.95 25.71 -5.24
N GLY A 494 18.10 25.52 -6.54
CA GLY A 494 17.58 24.37 -7.29
C GLY A 494 18.68 23.57 -7.99
N ARG A 495 18.44 22.27 -8.13
CA ARG A 495 19.27 21.38 -8.96
C ARG A 495 18.40 20.71 -10.01
N THR A 496 18.85 20.73 -11.26
CA THR A 496 18.28 19.93 -12.34
C THR A 496 19.40 19.35 -13.19
N LEU A 497 19.13 18.20 -13.82
CA LEU A 497 20.00 17.61 -14.84
C LEU A 497 19.66 18.10 -16.24
N SER A 498 18.48 18.70 -16.44
CA SER A 498 17.99 19.12 -17.75
C SER A 498 18.48 20.52 -18.11
N GLU A 499 19.20 20.59 -19.22
CA GLU A 499 19.67 21.85 -19.82
C GLU A 499 18.50 22.75 -20.24
N GLU A 500 17.45 22.19 -20.83
CA GLU A 500 16.28 22.98 -21.26
C GLU A 500 15.49 23.51 -20.06
N GLN A 501 15.37 22.75 -18.97
CA GLN A 501 14.75 23.25 -17.74
C GLN A 501 15.57 24.38 -17.10
N ALA A 502 16.89 24.22 -17.01
CA ALA A 502 17.79 25.25 -16.49
C ALA A 502 17.72 26.54 -17.32
N LYS A 503 17.73 26.40 -18.65
CA LYS A 503 17.59 27.51 -19.59
C LYS A 503 16.24 28.20 -19.45
N PHE A 504 15.14 27.47 -19.34
CA PHE A 504 13.81 28.04 -19.11
C PHE A 504 13.79 28.93 -17.86
N ILE A 505 14.37 28.46 -16.76
CA ILE A 505 14.48 29.24 -15.52
C ILE A 505 15.28 30.52 -15.77
N GLN A 506 16.45 30.43 -16.39
CA GLN A 506 17.35 31.57 -16.58
C GLN A 506 16.84 32.61 -17.58
N THR A 507 16.14 32.18 -18.63
CA THR A 507 15.80 33.06 -19.77
C THR A 507 14.33 33.43 -19.86
N THR A 508 13.45 32.64 -19.26
CA THR A 508 11.99 32.73 -19.52
C THR A 508 11.18 33.09 -18.29
N LEU A 509 11.59 32.68 -17.10
CA LEU A 509 10.88 33.04 -15.87
C LEU A 509 10.97 34.55 -15.58
N PRO A 510 9.99 35.10 -14.84
CA PRO A 510 10.12 36.44 -14.26
C PRO A 510 11.39 36.57 -13.40
N THR A 511 11.80 37.81 -13.13
CA THR A 511 12.94 38.08 -12.26
C THR A 511 12.79 37.39 -10.91
N HIS A 512 13.81 36.64 -10.51
CA HIS A 512 13.87 35.86 -9.28
C HIS A 512 15.26 35.98 -8.63
N ARG A 513 15.38 35.59 -7.36
CA ARG A 513 16.65 35.65 -6.58
C ARG A 513 17.24 34.29 -6.30
N PHE A 514 16.45 33.22 -6.38
CA PHE A 514 16.96 31.87 -6.20
C PHE A 514 18.00 31.50 -7.26
N GLN A 515 18.89 30.58 -6.90
CA GLN A 515 19.94 30.12 -7.80
C GLN A 515 19.62 28.73 -8.33
N ILE A 516 20.04 28.42 -9.55
CA ILE A 516 19.98 27.06 -10.07
C ILE A 516 21.36 26.59 -10.50
N LYS A 517 21.60 25.29 -10.34
CA LYS A 517 22.81 24.64 -10.84
C LYS A 517 22.43 23.41 -11.66
N LEU A 518 22.98 23.34 -12.87
CA LEU A 518 22.86 22.20 -13.77
C LEU A 518 23.80 21.10 -13.28
N ASP A 519 23.31 20.26 -12.38
CA ASP A 519 24.07 19.20 -11.72
C ASP A 519 23.14 18.21 -11.00
N SER A 520 23.62 17.01 -10.71
CA SER A 520 22.88 16.02 -9.95
C SER A 520 22.75 16.43 -8.48
N TYR A 521 21.53 16.31 -7.93
CA TYR A 521 21.32 16.43 -6.48
C TYR A 521 21.96 15.28 -5.68
N ASP A 522 22.44 14.22 -6.34
CA ASP A 522 23.14 13.09 -5.70
C ASP A 522 24.60 13.43 -5.34
N ASN A 523 25.17 14.45 -5.97
CA ASN A 523 26.60 14.78 -5.91
C ASN A 523 26.89 16.07 -5.15
N ILE A 524 26.04 16.45 -4.20
CA ILE A 524 26.18 17.71 -3.44
C ILE A 524 27.22 17.67 -2.31
N ILE A 525 27.89 16.54 -2.10
CA ILE A 525 28.82 16.34 -0.97
C ILE A 525 30.06 17.24 -1.04
N ASN A 526 30.49 17.61 -2.26
CA ASN A 526 31.68 18.41 -2.52
C ASN A 526 31.34 19.86 -2.89
N ASP A 527 30.09 20.29 -2.76
CA ASP A 527 29.75 21.69 -3.04
C ASP A 527 30.32 22.58 -1.93
N ASP A 528 30.94 23.70 -2.33
CA ASP A 528 31.40 24.78 -1.44
C ASP A 528 30.26 25.54 -0.74
N THR A 529 29.01 25.07 -0.88
CA THR A 529 27.84 25.72 -0.31
C THR A 529 27.87 25.68 1.23
N PRO A 530 27.23 26.66 1.90
CA PRO A 530 26.94 26.56 3.33
C PRO A 530 26.09 25.33 3.65
N THR A 531 26.15 24.84 4.89
CA THR A 531 25.25 23.77 5.36
C THR A 531 23.79 24.17 5.23
N LEU A 532 22.94 23.26 4.77
CA LEU A 532 21.53 23.50 4.45
C LEU A 532 20.62 23.30 5.66
N ASP A 533 19.58 24.13 5.77
CA ASP A 533 18.48 23.89 6.72
C ASP A 533 17.54 22.82 6.20
N VAL A 534 17.20 22.88 4.90
CA VAL A 534 16.20 22.00 4.30
C VAL A 534 16.66 21.54 2.91
N ILE A 535 16.43 20.27 2.62
CA ILE A 535 16.42 19.72 1.26
C ILE A 535 15.00 19.20 1.02
N TYR A 536 14.35 19.61 -0.07
CA TYR A 536 13.07 19.03 -0.47
C TYR A 536 13.11 18.48 -1.89
N SER A 537 12.21 17.56 -2.21
CA SER A 537 12.07 16.98 -3.55
C SER A 537 10.60 16.62 -3.81
N ILE A 538 10.09 16.99 -4.99
CA ILE A 538 8.72 16.70 -5.43
C ILE A 538 8.79 15.87 -6.71
N GLU A 539 8.34 14.61 -6.66
CA GLU A 539 8.36 13.64 -7.77
C GLU A 539 9.72 13.52 -8.51
N ALA A 540 10.83 13.85 -7.84
CA ALA A 540 12.15 13.83 -8.45
C ALA A 540 13.11 12.86 -7.76
N ALA A 541 12.95 12.59 -6.47
CA ALA A 541 13.81 11.67 -5.72
C ALA A 541 13.70 10.23 -6.25
N ILE A 542 12.54 9.85 -6.78
CA ILE A 542 12.33 8.57 -7.45
C ILE A 542 13.27 8.30 -8.63
N HIS A 543 13.87 9.34 -9.23
CA HIS A 543 14.82 9.20 -10.32
C HIS A 543 16.25 8.87 -9.86
N SER A 544 16.56 9.02 -8.57
CA SER A 544 17.89 8.71 -8.03
C SER A 544 18.30 7.28 -8.39
N THR A 545 19.50 7.13 -8.90
CA THR A 545 20.08 5.81 -9.24
C THR A 545 20.54 5.03 -8.01
N ASP A 546 20.79 5.71 -6.89
CA ASP A 546 21.16 5.12 -5.60
C ASP A 546 20.67 6.03 -4.47
N MET A 547 19.43 5.81 -4.04
CA MET A 547 18.80 6.57 -2.96
C MET A 547 19.60 6.52 -1.65
N GLN A 548 20.32 5.43 -1.37
CA GLN A 548 21.11 5.36 -0.15
C GLN A 548 22.32 6.30 -0.20
N LYS A 549 22.98 6.40 -1.36
CA LYS A 549 24.04 7.39 -1.62
C LYS A 549 23.48 8.81 -1.59
N THR A 550 22.32 9.05 -2.20
CA THR A 550 21.63 10.35 -2.19
C THR A 550 21.34 10.81 -0.77
N LEU A 551 20.68 9.98 0.04
CA LEU A 551 20.38 10.30 1.44
C LEU A 551 21.64 10.54 2.26
N ARG A 552 22.73 9.80 2.00
CA ARG A 552 24.03 10.07 2.65
C ARG A 552 24.56 11.46 2.28
N ALA A 553 24.57 11.81 0.99
CA ALA A 553 25.03 13.11 0.52
C ALA A 553 24.16 14.25 1.08
N TRP A 554 22.85 14.05 1.16
CA TRP A 554 21.94 15.03 1.77
C TRP A 554 22.19 15.16 3.27
N ALA A 555 22.28 14.04 3.99
CA ALA A 555 22.54 14.04 5.42
C ALA A 555 23.86 14.74 5.78
N THR A 556 24.93 14.62 4.99
CA THR A 556 26.19 15.32 5.27
C THR A 556 26.09 16.83 5.10
N ARG A 557 25.22 17.31 4.21
CA ARG A 557 25.04 18.75 3.90
C ARG A 557 24.06 19.46 4.81
N LEU A 558 23.17 18.72 5.48
CA LEU A 558 22.21 19.29 6.42
C LEU A 558 22.86 19.76 7.72
N LYS A 559 22.35 20.86 8.29
CA LYS A 559 22.71 21.32 9.63
C LYS A 559 22.38 20.25 10.68
N PRO A 560 23.24 20.02 11.69
CA PRO A 560 22.96 19.04 12.74
C PRO A 560 21.73 19.43 13.55
N LYS A 561 21.02 18.44 14.13
CA LYS A 561 19.84 18.57 15.03
C LYS A 561 18.56 19.19 14.44
N HIS A 562 18.68 20.06 13.44
CA HIS A 562 17.55 20.83 12.88
C HIS A 562 17.41 20.68 11.37
N GLY A 563 18.43 20.17 10.67
CA GLY A 563 18.37 19.98 9.23
C GLY A 563 17.35 18.91 8.84
N MET A 564 16.64 19.13 7.73
CA MET A 564 15.53 18.27 7.31
C MET A 564 15.58 17.87 5.84
N VAL A 565 15.04 16.69 5.56
CA VAL A 565 14.68 16.24 4.20
C VAL A 565 13.17 16.13 4.11
N VAL A 566 12.55 16.73 3.10
CA VAL A 566 11.11 16.64 2.83
C VAL A 566 10.89 16.06 1.44
N LEU A 567 10.24 14.89 1.34
CA LEU A 567 9.96 14.26 0.05
C LEU A 567 8.46 14.16 -0.15
N ILE A 568 8.01 14.46 -1.36
CA ILE A 568 6.70 14.03 -1.86
C ILE A 568 6.95 13.23 -3.13
N ASP A 569 6.63 11.93 -3.09
CA ASP A 569 6.93 11.04 -4.22
C ASP A 569 6.01 9.82 -4.28
N ASP A 570 6.15 9.03 -5.34
CA ASP A 570 5.55 7.70 -5.48
C ASP A 570 6.32 6.66 -4.65
N PHE A 571 5.58 5.87 -3.87
CA PHE A 571 6.11 4.79 -3.04
C PHE A 571 5.42 3.47 -3.37
N LEU A 572 6.17 2.37 -3.28
CA LEU A 572 5.60 1.03 -3.35
C LEU A 572 4.73 0.80 -2.11
N GLN A 573 3.50 0.30 -2.31
CA GLN A 573 2.63 -0.05 -1.18
C GLN A 573 3.04 -1.37 -0.54
N PRO A 574 2.77 -1.55 0.77
CA PRO A 574 2.96 -2.83 1.42
C PRO A 574 2.23 -3.95 0.68
N GLY A 575 2.95 -5.02 0.35
CA GLY A 575 2.40 -6.17 -0.37
C GLY A 575 2.70 -6.18 -1.87
N ALA A 576 2.88 -5.01 -2.50
CA ALA A 576 3.33 -4.92 -3.88
C ALA A 576 4.79 -5.40 -4.03
N SER A 577 5.14 -5.92 -5.21
CA SER A 577 6.49 -6.41 -5.51
C SER A 577 7.10 -5.58 -6.62
N ARG A 578 8.42 -5.35 -6.55
CA ARG A 578 9.18 -4.82 -7.70
C ARG A 578 9.24 -5.81 -8.86
N ASP A 579 9.09 -7.10 -8.55
CA ASP A 579 9.06 -8.18 -9.54
C ASP A 579 7.68 -8.31 -10.24
N ASP A 580 6.70 -7.50 -9.85
CA ASP A 580 5.41 -7.41 -10.55
C ASP A 580 5.64 -6.74 -11.91
N GLU A 581 5.19 -7.37 -12.99
CA GLU A 581 5.46 -6.92 -14.37
C GLU A 581 4.98 -5.49 -14.63
N ASP A 582 3.81 -5.12 -14.10
CA ASP A 582 3.28 -3.76 -14.27
C ASP A 582 4.13 -2.74 -13.47
N VAL A 583 4.63 -3.14 -12.29
CA VAL A 583 5.50 -2.31 -11.45
C VAL A 583 6.87 -2.12 -12.11
N ASP A 584 7.44 -3.16 -12.70
CA ASP A 584 8.67 -3.07 -13.49
C ASP A 584 8.49 -2.16 -14.73
N LEU A 585 7.38 -2.32 -15.45
CA LEU A 585 7.06 -1.48 -16.59
C LEU A 585 6.88 -0.01 -16.19
N PHE A 586 6.22 0.26 -15.07
CA PHE A 586 6.19 1.61 -14.50
C PHE A 586 7.59 2.11 -14.18
N ALA A 587 8.39 1.32 -13.46
CA ALA A 587 9.74 1.70 -13.05
C ALA A 587 10.60 2.09 -14.26
N ARG A 588 10.59 1.28 -15.32
CA ARG A 588 11.34 1.57 -16.55
C ARG A 588 10.80 2.76 -17.32
N SER A 589 9.49 2.83 -17.52
CA SER A 589 8.88 3.88 -18.36
C SER A 589 8.87 5.26 -17.70
N TRP A 590 8.82 5.31 -16.37
CA TRP A 590 8.89 6.54 -15.58
C TRP A 590 10.30 6.88 -15.10
N LEU A 591 11.31 6.07 -15.42
CA LEU A 591 12.67 6.17 -14.87
C LEU A 591 12.68 6.22 -13.34
N ALA A 592 11.81 5.41 -12.72
CA ALA A 592 11.61 5.32 -11.28
C ALA A 592 12.59 4.34 -10.65
N ASN A 593 13.88 4.70 -10.70
CA ASN A 593 15.01 3.92 -10.17
C ASN A 593 14.95 3.70 -8.64
N SER A 594 14.28 4.61 -7.92
CA SER A 594 14.19 4.63 -6.46
C SER A 594 12.76 4.39 -5.95
N LEU A 595 12.08 3.40 -6.51
CA LEU A 595 10.75 2.99 -6.06
C LEU A 595 10.84 2.12 -4.80
N TYR A 596 10.71 2.74 -3.63
CA TYR A 596 10.75 2.10 -2.30
C TYR A 596 9.42 2.15 -1.57
N THR A 597 9.23 1.25 -0.61
CA THR A 597 8.23 1.48 0.44
C THR A 597 8.70 2.59 1.37
N VAL A 598 7.77 3.28 2.05
CA VAL A 598 8.12 4.28 3.09
C VAL A 598 9.01 3.65 4.17
N THR A 599 8.77 2.39 4.50
CA THR A 599 9.55 1.66 5.51
C THR A 599 10.99 1.43 5.06
N GLU A 600 11.21 0.95 3.83
CA GLU A 600 12.55 0.81 3.27
C GLU A 600 13.28 2.16 3.20
N MET A 601 12.59 3.23 2.77
CA MET A 601 13.14 4.58 2.76
C MET A 601 13.57 5.04 4.16
N ASN A 602 12.74 4.82 5.18
CA ASN A 602 13.07 5.13 6.56
C ASN A 602 14.27 4.33 7.07
N GLN A 603 14.38 3.05 6.72
CA GLN A 603 15.55 2.24 7.08
C GLN A 603 16.85 2.80 6.45
N MET A 604 16.80 3.24 5.19
CA MET A 604 17.94 3.89 4.53
C MET A 604 18.32 5.21 5.22
N ALA A 605 17.32 6.05 5.51
CA ALA A 605 17.51 7.33 6.19
C ALA A 605 18.15 7.17 7.58
N ARG A 606 17.69 6.20 8.38
CA ARG A 606 18.24 5.92 9.72
C ARG A 606 19.72 5.57 9.71
N ARG A 607 20.20 4.85 8.68
CA ARG A 607 21.61 4.48 8.54
C ARG A 607 22.53 5.67 8.33
N VAL A 608 21.99 6.83 7.92
CA VAL A 608 22.74 8.07 7.68
C VAL A 608 22.41 9.16 8.71
N GLY A 609 21.81 8.80 9.86
CA GLY A 609 21.54 9.73 10.95
C GLY A 609 20.29 10.60 10.74
N LEU A 610 19.40 10.19 9.84
CA LEU A 610 18.10 10.83 9.63
C LEU A 610 16.99 10.03 10.32
N THR A 611 16.04 10.71 10.96
CA THR A 611 14.89 10.08 11.63
C THR A 611 13.59 10.55 10.98
N LEU A 612 12.71 9.61 10.61
CA LEU A 612 11.37 9.94 10.12
C LEU A 612 10.55 10.61 11.24
N VAL A 613 10.14 11.86 11.03
CA VAL A 613 9.33 12.64 11.98
C VAL A 613 7.89 12.83 11.54
N GLU A 614 7.60 12.63 10.25
CA GLU A 614 6.24 12.65 9.71
C GLU A 614 6.15 11.79 8.44
N SER A 615 5.03 11.09 8.28
CA SER A 615 4.65 10.39 7.06
C SER A 615 3.15 10.60 6.85
N ARG A 616 2.77 11.14 5.68
CA ARG A 616 1.40 11.37 5.27
C ARG A 616 1.12 10.60 3.99
N ASP A 617 -0.03 9.94 3.96
CA ASP A 617 -0.57 9.32 2.75
C ASP A 617 -1.42 10.35 2.00
N LEU A 618 -0.83 10.96 0.99
CA LEU A 618 -1.47 12.01 0.20
C LEU A 618 -2.50 11.44 -0.77
N LEU A 619 -2.35 10.17 -1.18
CA LEU A 619 -3.34 9.49 -2.00
C LEU A 619 -4.68 9.40 -1.27
N ALA A 620 -4.65 8.96 -0.01
CA ALA A 620 -5.83 8.91 0.85
C ALA A 620 -6.32 10.31 1.23
N GLU A 621 -5.41 11.18 1.69
CA GLU A 621 -5.77 12.51 2.20
C GLU A 621 -6.43 13.40 1.14
N TYR A 622 -5.94 13.35 -0.11
CA TYR A 622 -6.49 14.13 -1.22
C TYR A 622 -7.41 13.31 -2.13
N ARG A 623 -7.79 12.09 -1.71
CA ARG A 623 -8.70 11.19 -2.44
C ARG A 623 -8.31 11.08 -3.92
N VAL A 624 -7.02 10.91 -4.21
CA VAL A 624 -6.46 11.01 -5.58
C VAL A 624 -7.11 10.00 -6.53
N VAL A 625 -7.32 8.77 -6.07
CA VAL A 625 -7.96 7.71 -6.86
C VAL A 625 -9.38 8.13 -7.28
N GLU A 626 -10.13 8.72 -6.37
CA GLU A 626 -11.52 9.12 -6.61
C GLU A 626 -11.63 10.44 -7.37
N LEU A 627 -10.99 11.51 -6.88
CA LEU A 627 -11.17 12.86 -7.40
C LEU A 627 -10.34 13.10 -8.67
N ASN A 628 -9.09 12.62 -8.68
CA ASN A 628 -8.16 12.86 -9.78
C ASN A 628 -8.28 11.76 -10.84
N TYR A 629 -8.40 10.49 -10.45
CA TYR A 629 -8.49 9.36 -11.37
C TYR A 629 -9.90 8.80 -11.58
N ARG A 630 -10.91 9.23 -10.81
CA ARG A 630 -12.32 8.82 -10.95
C ARG A 630 -12.52 7.31 -10.82
N ASN A 631 -11.71 6.65 -9.99
CA ASN A 631 -11.68 5.20 -9.81
C ASN A 631 -11.49 4.42 -11.12
N LYS A 632 -10.85 5.03 -12.13
CA LYS A 632 -10.67 4.42 -13.45
C LYS A 632 -9.24 3.97 -13.66
N VAL A 633 -9.07 2.69 -13.93
CA VAL A 633 -7.88 2.15 -14.57
C VAL A 633 -7.82 2.70 -16.00
N PRO A 634 -6.70 3.29 -16.45
CA PRO A 634 -6.60 3.86 -17.78
C PRO A 634 -6.47 2.76 -18.84
N SER A 635 -6.85 3.08 -20.08
CA SER A 635 -6.40 2.29 -21.22
C SER A 635 -4.88 2.42 -21.40
N LEU A 636 -4.23 1.28 -21.65
CA LEU A 636 -2.80 1.18 -21.93
C LEU A 636 -2.50 1.17 -23.44
N ASP A 637 -3.51 1.22 -24.30
CA ASP A 637 -3.31 1.28 -25.75
C ASP A 637 -2.84 2.69 -26.13
N PRO A 638 -1.61 2.86 -26.65
CA PRO A 638 -1.15 4.16 -27.11
C PRO A 638 -1.93 4.58 -28.35
N ASP A 639 -2.31 5.86 -28.39
CA ASP A 639 -2.64 6.50 -29.66
C ASP A 639 -1.35 6.59 -30.50
N LYS A 640 -1.44 6.46 -31.83
CA LYS A 640 -0.28 6.42 -32.75
C LYS A 640 0.65 7.64 -32.63
N GLN A 641 0.17 8.73 -32.05
CA GLN A 641 0.93 9.97 -31.85
C GLN A 641 1.63 10.07 -30.48
N LYS A 642 1.44 9.11 -29.56
CA LYS A 642 1.95 9.18 -28.17
C LYS A 642 2.94 8.05 -27.89
N ASN A 643 4.15 8.20 -28.43
CA ASN A 643 5.22 7.19 -28.31
C ASN A 643 6.33 7.57 -27.32
N HIS A 644 6.17 8.63 -26.53
CA HIS A 644 7.12 8.99 -25.48
C HIS A 644 6.95 8.07 -24.26
N GLN A 645 8.02 7.45 -23.75
CA GLN A 645 7.93 6.53 -22.59
C GLN A 645 7.23 7.15 -21.37
N GLY A 646 7.36 8.48 -21.18
CA GLY A 646 6.71 9.20 -20.08
C GLY A 646 5.18 9.14 -20.14
N TRP A 647 4.58 9.09 -21.33
CA TRP A 647 3.14 8.87 -21.45
C TRP A 647 2.76 7.50 -20.88
N MET A 648 3.49 6.45 -21.27
CA MET A 648 3.26 5.10 -20.77
C MET A 648 3.45 5.01 -19.25
N GLY A 649 4.53 5.60 -18.73
CA GLY A 649 4.76 5.65 -17.29
C GLY A 649 3.63 6.37 -16.55
N SER A 650 3.06 7.45 -17.12
CA SER A 650 1.89 8.11 -16.53
C SER A 650 0.65 7.20 -16.46
N LYS A 651 0.47 6.32 -17.44
CA LYS A 651 -0.65 5.36 -17.47
C LYS A 651 -0.45 4.23 -16.48
N TYR A 652 0.73 3.65 -16.42
CA TYR A 652 1.04 2.64 -15.41
C TYR A 652 0.97 3.22 -14.00
N ARG A 653 1.46 4.44 -13.79
CA ARG A 653 1.33 5.17 -12.53
C ARG A 653 -0.13 5.24 -12.08
N GLN A 654 -1.03 5.69 -12.96
CA GLN A 654 -2.46 5.73 -12.67
C GLN A 654 -3.04 4.34 -12.39
N LYS A 655 -2.76 3.35 -13.25
CA LYS A 655 -3.23 1.95 -13.07
C LYS A 655 -2.83 1.41 -11.69
N LEU A 656 -1.53 1.45 -11.38
CA LEU A 656 -0.96 0.92 -10.14
C LEU A 656 -1.44 1.68 -8.90
N THR A 657 -1.73 2.98 -9.04
CA THR A 657 -2.34 3.77 -7.96
C THR A 657 -3.78 3.31 -7.68
N VAL A 658 -4.59 3.12 -8.72
CA VAL A 658 -5.98 2.63 -8.60
C VAL A 658 -6.02 1.21 -8.04
N GLU A 659 -5.06 0.36 -8.42
CA GLU A 659 -4.91 -1.00 -7.91
C GLU A 659 -4.30 -1.08 -6.49
N GLY A 660 -3.90 0.04 -5.90
CA GLY A 660 -3.29 0.07 -4.57
C GLY A 660 -1.89 -0.53 -4.49
N LYS A 661 -1.18 -0.64 -5.62
CA LYS A 661 0.22 -1.12 -5.69
C LYS A 661 1.24 -0.01 -5.49
N ILE A 662 0.90 1.21 -5.89
CA ILE A 662 1.70 2.42 -5.66
C ILE A 662 0.86 3.39 -4.84
N GLY A 663 1.48 4.05 -3.86
CA GLY A 663 0.89 5.20 -3.19
C GLY A 663 1.72 6.44 -3.37
N TYR A 664 1.21 7.53 -2.81
CA TYR A 664 1.78 8.84 -2.98
C TYR A 664 1.90 9.47 -1.60
N ASN A 665 3.11 9.66 -1.12
CA ASN A 665 3.36 9.98 0.28
C ASN A 665 4.24 11.22 0.42
N MET A 666 3.92 12.02 1.43
CA MET A 666 4.86 12.99 1.98
C MET A 666 5.62 12.34 3.14
N VAL A 667 6.94 12.40 3.13
CA VAL A 667 7.77 11.97 4.26
C VAL A 667 8.73 13.08 4.66
N ILE A 668 8.90 13.26 5.97
CA ILE A 668 9.80 14.25 6.54
C ILE A 668 10.81 13.53 7.42
N PHE A 669 12.09 13.69 7.09
CA PHE A 669 13.19 13.21 7.90
C PHE A 669 13.92 14.38 8.55
N ARG A 670 14.39 14.17 9.79
CA ARG A 670 15.21 15.14 10.53
C ARG A 670 16.58 14.56 10.85
N LYS A 671 17.61 15.37 10.68
CA LYS A 671 18.98 15.05 11.11
C LYS A 671 19.09 15.10 12.63
N MET A 672 19.62 14.02 13.21
CA MET A 672 19.82 13.89 14.65
C MET A 672 21.00 14.72 15.17
#